data_AF-A0A939EQQ5-F1
#
_entry.id   AF-A0A939EQQ5-F1
#
_cell.length_a   1.000
_cell.length_b   1.000
_cell.length_c   1.000
_cell.angle_alpha   90.00
_cell.angle_beta   90.00
_cell.angle_gamma   90.00
#
_symmetry.space_group_name_H-M   'P 1'
#
loop_
_entity.id
_entity.type
_entity.pdbx_description
1 polymer ?
#
loop_
_entity_poly.entity_id
_entity_poly.type
_entity_poly.pdbx_seq_one_letter_code
_entity_poly.pdbx_strand_id
1 'polypeptide(L)'
;MSYNFDPEFYLESNPDVKSAVANGQFASAYEHWEQHGWREGRDPNAWFDSSYYLEQNPDVADADIDPLLHFVVHGAREGRTPSQAVATALNNPLPGQASTAFDEAAYLDANPDVAAAIPGGFVSGYNHWILYGQFEGRDAMWSAAGLDLSDIGSQLRGDDFNLTAGVDTVTGTISNDLFIADYVSLNGVAQATLNPTDILDGGAGDDILRVKSEVSGQNVIVPAADISGIEKLDIWSTYGDVTANVGGYDGLTAVDIVYRFGQKYSAPHSEVTTLETNANVKKVAVYSGHAGSITDTSDADTLEEVTFTKFANNGGTAEFTVRSDAFSTLNLNDTRINVTIEAADQPRTLTVVTNGTTYSKVTDPTASAVEVKSLGTKSALTLSTETATSLSINAEAALQISLFETAQIGQVDVVSTAGSSVELRHLNTDIPVTIDATAANGGLDISSSVLGAHTTFLAGSGQDIVRAETYDQALSLNAGDDILYLDSTSLGTSGLIDGGTGVDRLEMSLENASSTEAALRSQIANFEILSLSRAVAGDATTTVDLQNFNGINYVQTPNAEVGASSTGETQNIYVPELLETGVYAGEMTVGGIKVVYDGTERMDEIYRPIAEALNGQILTAPDSIEPVRAEYDGGGVYIYFPASAGDVGLIEIENRLTNLIILESAKPPQASDDGQLNLINYANDGTLELTSSGAGAHVSLADDTGGDDVFTFKVSSSRGNDNSGTLQVDNVETVNLVTANATGGALPLIPAKATLISTSATAVTVSGDTGLELTNTGNTAITTFDASGVKAASETLTGSALGVTFVSDNADQAAQVTITGGEGDDHLTGNDAADTITGGKGVDVLTGGAGNDLFIVTPVAGSTLEIDTITDFSSGDAIRMSNAQASSGLVAVTVSANSLDEYLAAAAKLSSTAPGDQNVIGWFQFAGNTYVVQDNDTANQSISNGVDAVVKLTGLIDLSETAITGDSTFTLQ
;
A
#
# COMPACT_ATOMS: atom_id res chain seq x y z
N MET A 1 -17.42 -8.23 25.13
CA MET A 1 -18.31 -8.70 26.22
C MET A 1 -18.11 -10.21 26.40
N SER A 2 -16.89 -10.66 26.69
CA SER A 2 -16.49 -12.09 26.63
C SER A 2 -16.53 -12.82 27.98
N TYR A 3 -16.83 -12.15 29.09
CA TYR A 3 -16.60 -12.71 30.43
C TYR A 3 -17.55 -13.85 30.85
N ASN A 4 -18.60 -14.15 30.08
CA ASN A 4 -19.62 -15.13 30.45
C ASN A 4 -19.65 -16.38 29.54
N PHE A 5 -18.84 -16.42 28.49
CA PHE A 5 -18.61 -17.62 27.67
C PHE A 5 -17.24 -18.18 28.03
N ASP A 6 -17.18 -19.48 28.30
CA ASP A 6 -15.98 -20.20 28.70
C ASP A 6 -15.49 -21.09 27.53
N PRO A 7 -14.48 -20.66 26.76
CA PRO A 7 -14.00 -21.40 25.60
C PRO A 7 -13.45 -22.78 25.96
N GLU A 8 -12.84 -22.93 27.12
CA GLU A 8 -12.21 -24.18 27.57
C GLU A 8 -13.28 -25.20 27.94
N PHE A 9 -14.21 -24.82 28.84
CA PHE A 9 -15.38 -25.64 29.19
C PHE A 9 -16.17 -26.04 27.93
N TYR A 10 -16.34 -25.10 27.00
CA TYR A 10 -17.11 -25.32 25.79
C TYR A 10 -16.44 -26.35 24.87
N LEU A 11 -15.12 -26.30 24.67
CA LEU A 11 -14.42 -27.28 23.84
C LEU A 11 -14.29 -28.65 24.52
N GLU A 12 -14.17 -28.69 25.84
CA GLU A 12 -14.12 -29.95 26.60
C GLU A 12 -15.47 -30.67 26.60
N SER A 13 -16.55 -29.93 26.81
CA SER A 13 -17.91 -30.46 26.77
C SER A 13 -18.35 -30.85 25.35
N ASN A 14 -17.68 -30.33 24.32
CA ASN A 14 -18.02 -30.52 22.91
C ASN A 14 -16.81 -30.98 22.06
N PRO A 15 -16.40 -32.26 22.15
CA PRO A 15 -15.21 -32.79 21.44
C PRO A 15 -15.27 -32.68 19.91
N ASP A 16 -16.48 -32.66 19.34
CA ASP A 16 -16.72 -32.44 17.92
C ASP A 16 -16.37 -31.02 17.49
N VAL A 17 -16.73 -30.03 18.31
CA VAL A 17 -16.36 -28.62 18.11
C VAL A 17 -14.85 -28.43 18.32
N LYS A 18 -14.27 -29.08 19.33
CA LYS A 18 -12.81 -29.12 19.55
C LYS A 18 -12.06 -29.61 18.32
N SER A 19 -12.59 -30.64 17.67
CA SER A 19 -12.02 -31.17 16.42
C SER A 19 -12.23 -30.20 15.24
N ALA A 20 -13.39 -29.56 15.13
CA ALA A 20 -13.69 -28.61 14.06
C ALA A 20 -12.83 -27.34 14.14
N VAL A 21 -12.59 -26.81 15.35
CA VAL A 21 -11.68 -25.69 15.59
C VAL A 21 -10.23 -26.10 15.28
N ALA A 22 -9.79 -27.28 15.73
CA ALA A 22 -8.44 -27.79 15.44
C ALA A 22 -8.19 -28.01 13.93
N ASN A 23 -9.24 -28.33 13.16
CA ASN A 23 -9.18 -28.49 11.71
C ASN A 23 -9.44 -27.17 10.94
N GLY A 24 -9.53 -26.03 11.63
CA GLY A 24 -9.70 -24.71 11.01
C GLY A 24 -11.09 -24.45 10.42
N GLN A 25 -12.10 -25.25 10.75
CA GLN A 25 -13.48 -25.04 10.28
C GLN A 25 -14.18 -23.88 11.01
N PHE A 26 -13.72 -23.56 12.22
CA PHE A 26 -14.10 -22.37 12.99
C PHE A 26 -12.82 -21.77 13.58
N ALA A 27 -12.67 -20.45 13.54
CA ALA A 27 -11.53 -19.71 14.07
C ALA A 27 -11.46 -19.74 15.61
N SER A 28 -12.59 -19.99 16.30
CA SER A 28 -12.61 -20.15 17.75
C SER A 28 -13.83 -20.93 18.26
N ALA A 29 -13.77 -21.38 19.52
CA ALA A 29 -14.91 -21.94 20.25
C ALA A 29 -16.10 -20.97 20.30
N TYR A 30 -15.80 -19.67 20.47
CA TYR A 30 -16.81 -18.60 20.55
C TYR A 30 -17.50 -18.38 19.20
N GLU A 31 -16.76 -18.46 18.09
CA GLU A 31 -17.37 -18.37 16.76
C GLU A 31 -18.38 -19.49 16.53
N HIS A 32 -18.02 -20.74 16.89
CA HIS A 32 -18.96 -21.84 16.80
C HIS A 32 -20.17 -21.63 17.74
N TRP A 33 -19.97 -21.12 18.96
CA TRP A 33 -21.04 -20.77 19.87
C TRP A 33 -22.04 -19.78 19.26
N GLU A 34 -21.53 -18.67 18.73
CA GLU A 34 -22.34 -17.58 18.18
C GLU A 34 -23.15 -18.02 16.95
N GLN A 35 -22.53 -18.80 16.07
CA GLN A 35 -23.16 -19.26 14.82
C GLN A 35 -24.13 -20.44 15.06
N HIS A 36 -23.75 -21.37 15.95
CA HIS A 36 -24.43 -22.67 16.07
C HIS A 36 -24.73 -23.08 17.52
N GLY A 37 -23.78 -22.91 18.43
CA GLY A 37 -23.77 -23.56 19.75
C GLY A 37 -25.02 -23.38 20.60
N TRP A 38 -25.48 -22.14 20.76
CA TRP A 38 -26.63 -21.87 21.59
C TRP A 38 -27.96 -22.36 20.97
N ARG A 39 -28.04 -22.45 19.63
CA ARG A 39 -29.17 -23.05 18.92
C ARG A 39 -29.16 -24.57 18.98
N GLU A 40 -27.99 -25.16 19.15
CA GLU A 40 -27.82 -26.59 19.41
C GLU A 40 -28.08 -26.96 20.88
N GLY A 41 -28.39 -25.96 21.73
CA GLY A 41 -28.67 -26.15 23.14
C GLY A 41 -27.45 -26.53 23.97
N ARG A 42 -26.23 -26.25 23.45
CA ARG A 42 -24.98 -26.50 24.18
C ARG A 42 -24.83 -25.49 25.31
N ASP A 43 -24.09 -25.85 26.35
CA ASP A 43 -23.91 -24.99 27.51
C ASP A 43 -22.63 -24.16 27.34
N PRO A 44 -22.70 -22.81 27.45
CA PRO A 44 -21.56 -21.92 27.19
C PRO A 44 -20.56 -21.86 28.34
N ASN A 45 -20.95 -22.36 29.52
CA ASN A 45 -20.16 -22.43 30.74
C ASN A 45 -20.84 -23.42 31.71
N ALA A 46 -20.17 -23.75 32.81
CA ALA A 46 -20.63 -24.76 33.76
C ALA A 46 -21.89 -24.42 34.58
N TRP A 47 -22.33 -23.14 34.61
CA TRP A 47 -23.43 -22.69 35.47
C TRP A 47 -24.71 -22.30 34.71
N PHE A 48 -24.61 -22.12 33.39
CA PHE A 48 -25.70 -21.76 32.51
C PHE A 48 -26.15 -22.96 31.68
N ASP A 49 -27.40 -23.36 31.83
CA ASP A 49 -28.00 -24.47 31.08
C ASP A 49 -28.88 -23.88 29.98
N SER A 50 -28.38 -23.89 28.75
CA SER A 50 -29.05 -23.24 27.61
C SER A 50 -30.39 -23.90 27.31
N SER A 51 -30.44 -25.22 27.41
CA SER A 51 -31.63 -26.01 27.12
C SER A 51 -32.72 -25.77 28.17
N TYR A 52 -32.36 -25.81 29.45
CA TYR A 52 -33.26 -25.45 30.55
C TYR A 52 -33.73 -24.00 30.42
N TYR A 53 -32.83 -23.07 30.12
CA TYR A 53 -33.17 -21.67 30.04
C TYR A 53 -34.18 -21.40 28.91
N LEU A 54 -34.00 -21.99 27.73
CA LEU A 54 -34.97 -21.86 26.63
C LEU A 54 -36.28 -22.59 26.93
N GLU A 55 -36.26 -23.74 27.62
CA GLU A 55 -37.47 -24.47 28.02
C GLU A 55 -38.33 -23.67 29.03
N GLN A 56 -37.69 -23.02 30.01
CA GLN A 56 -38.40 -22.21 31.01
C GLN A 56 -38.81 -20.83 30.50
N ASN A 57 -38.25 -20.38 29.37
CA ASN A 57 -38.48 -19.06 28.80
C ASN A 57 -38.90 -19.15 27.32
N PRO A 58 -40.14 -19.62 27.04
CA PRO A 58 -40.61 -19.78 25.67
C PRO A 58 -40.60 -18.49 24.84
N ASP A 59 -40.72 -17.33 25.48
CA ASP A 59 -40.63 -16.03 24.84
C ASP A 59 -39.24 -15.71 24.27
N VAL A 60 -38.18 -16.22 24.90
CA VAL A 60 -36.79 -16.10 24.42
C VAL A 60 -36.54 -17.10 23.29
N ALA A 61 -37.08 -18.32 23.44
CA ALA A 61 -36.99 -19.36 22.42
C ALA A 61 -37.75 -18.97 21.13
N ASP A 62 -38.98 -18.44 21.25
CA ASP A 62 -39.78 -17.97 20.11
C ASP A 62 -39.14 -16.75 19.42
N ALA A 63 -38.35 -15.97 20.14
CA ALA A 63 -37.65 -14.80 19.61
C ALA A 63 -36.29 -15.13 18.94
N ASP A 64 -35.82 -16.38 19.02
CA ASP A 64 -34.49 -16.85 18.54
C ASP A 64 -33.34 -15.94 19.01
N ILE A 65 -33.30 -15.65 20.32
CA ILE A 65 -32.25 -14.81 20.95
C ILE A 65 -31.29 -15.72 21.72
N ASP A 66 -29.99 -15.41 21.67
CA ASP A 66 -28.97 -16.09 22.48
C ASP A 66 -29.40 -16.10 23.98
N PRO A 67 -29.58 -17.29 24.58
CA PRO A 67 -30.11 -17.45 25.93
C PRO A 67 -29.16 -16.90 26.99
N LEU A 68 -27.84 -17.04 26.82
CA LEU A 68 -26.84 -16.50 27.75
C LEU A 68 -26.85 -14.97 27.69
N LEU A 69 -26.87 -14.40 26.48
CA LEU A 69 -26.96 -12.97 26.30
C LEU A 69 -28.27 -12.41 26.88
N HIS A 70 -29.40 -13.07 26.61
CA HIS A 70 -30.69 -12.66 27.16
C HIS A 70 -30.69 -12.72 28.69
N PHE A 71 -30.13 -13.78 29.29
CA PHE A 71 -30.03 -13.88 30.74
C PHE A 71 -29.19 -12.76 31.36
N VAL A 72 -28.03 -12.48 30.79
CA VAL A 72 -27.11 -11.46 31.28
C VAL A 72 -27.72 -10.06 31.17
N VAL A 73 -28.40 -9.77 30.06
CA VAL A 73 -28.94 -8.42 29.79
C VAL A 73 -30.30 -8.19 30.47
N HIS A 74 -31.16 -9.21 30.51
CA HIS A 74 -32.56 -9.09 30.93
C HIS A 74 -32.95 -10.13 31.98
N GLY A 75 -32.66 -11.41 31.73
CA GLY A 75 -33.24 -12.51 32.50
C GLY A 75 -32.89 -12.54 33.98
N ALA A 76 -31.66 -12.18 34.34
CA ALA A 76 -31.27 -12.05 35.74
C ALA A 76 -32.14 -11.00 36.46
N ARG A 77 -32.41 -9.86 35.79
CA ARG A 77 -33.22 -8.75 36.38
C ARG A 77 -34.69 -9.11 36.47
N GLU A 78 -35.14 -9.98 35.58
CA GLU A 78 -36.49 -10.52 35.55
C GLU A 78 -36.68 -11.69 36.52
N GLY A 79 -35.63 -12.09 37.25
CA GLY A 79 -35.66 -13.19 38.21
C GLY A 79 -35.74 -14.57 37.57
N ARG A 80 -35.38 -14.69 36.29
CA ARG A 80 -35.30 -15.97 35.57
C ARG A 80 -34.11 -16.75 36.11
N THR A 81 -34.23 -18.07 36.17
CA THR A 81 -33.17 -18.94 36.66
C THR A 81 -32.31 -19.44 35.49
N PRO A 82 -30.97 -19.37 35.55
CA PRO A 82 -30.09 -19.77 34.45
C PRO A 82 -29.92 -21.29 34.29
N SER A 83 -30.26 -22.08 35.32
CA SER A 83 -30.16 -23.54 35.26
C SER A 83 -31.14 -24.23 36.21
N GLN A 84 -31.43 -25.51 35.95
CA GLN A 84 -32.28 -26.34 36.80
C GLN A 84 -31.70 -26.47 38.22
N ALA A 85 -30.36 -26.51 38.35
CA ALA A 85 -29.68 -26.54 39.64
C ALA A 85 -29.97 -25.27 40.47
N VAL A 86 -29.88 -24.10 39.85
CA VAL A 86 -30.20 -22.81 40.49
C VAL A 86 -31.69 -22.73 40.85
N ALA A 87 -32.58 -23.19 39.98
CA ALA A 87 -34.01 -23.21 40.27
C ALA A 87 -34.40 -24.20 41.38
N THR A 88 -33.68 -25.32 41.49
CA THR A 88 -33.88 -26.30 42.56
C THR A 88 -33.39 -25.75 43.90
N ALA A 89 -32.27 -25.02 43.91
CA ALA A 89 -31.76 -24.31 45.08
C ALA A 89 -32.73 -23.21 45.59
N LEU A 90 -33.46 -22.56 44.67
CA LEU A 90 -34.45 -21.53 45.01
C LEU A 90 -35.81 -22.09 45.48
N ASN A 91 -36.21 -23.29 45.06
CA ASN A 91 -37.55 -23.86 45.31
C ASN A 91 -37.65 -24.84 46.50
N ASN A 92 -36.56 -25.17 47.17
CA ASN A 92 -36.56 -26.10 48.31
C ASN A 92 -36.11 -25.42 49.61
N PRO A 93 -36.93 -24.57 50.25
CA PRO A 93 -36.64 -24.13 51.60
C PRO A 93 -36.88 -25.31 52.54
N LEU A 94 -35.81 -25.86 53.14
CA LEU A 94 -35.94 -26.89 54.18
C LEU A 94 -36.93 -26.41 55.27
N PRO A 95 -37.99 -27.17 55.59
CA PRO A 95 -38.94 -26.77 56.61
C PRO A 95 -38.23 -26.75 57.97
N GLY A 96 -38.00 -25.54 58.49
CA GLY A 96 -37.37 -25.30 59.79
C GLY A 96 -35.94 -24.77 59.76
N GLN A 97 -35.37 -24.46 58.59
CA GLN A 97 -34.10 -23.73 58.49
C GLN A 97 -34.36 -22.36 57.87
N ALA A 98 -34.71 -21.40 58.73
CA ALA A 98 -34.55 -19.99 58.37
C ALA A 98 -33.06 -19.74 58.07
N SER A 99 -32.79 -18.92 57.07
CA SER A 99 -31.54 -18.21 56.84
C SER A 99 -30.91 -17.71 58.15
N THR A 100 -30.09 -18.52 58.81
CA THR A 100 -29.31 -18.08 59.98
C THR A 100 -27.85 -17.85 59.63
N ALA A 101 -27.40 -18.24 58.43
CA ALA A 101 -26.04 -17.98 57.99
C ALA A 101 -25.91 -16.59 57.35
N PHE A 102 -26.80 -16.15 56.45
CA PHE A 102 -26.72 -14.82 55.83
C PHE A 102 -27.37 -13.76 56.72
N ASP A 103 -26.57 -12.81 57.23
CA ASP A 103 -27.05 -11.68 58.01
C ASP A 103 -27.56 -10.60 57.05
N GLU A 104 -28.81 -10.77 56.62
CA GLU A 104 -29.46 -9.86 55.69
C GLU A 104 -29.56 -8.43 56.23
N ALA A 105 -29.69 -8.27 57.55
CA ALA A 105 -29.72 -6.95 58.15
C ALA A 105 -28.36 -6.25 58.04
N ALA A 106 -27.26 -6.97 58.30
CA ALA A 106 -25.92 -6.43 58.11
C ALA A 106 -25.60 -6.15 56.63
N TYR A 107 -26.00 -7.05 55.72
CA TYR A 107 -25.80 -6.87 54.29
C TYR A 107 -26.55 -5.64 53.74
N LEU A 108 -27.80 -5.42 54.15
CA LEU A 108 -28.59 -4.27 53.72
C LEU A 108 -28.14 -2.95 54.38
N ASP A 109 -27.58 -3.01 55.58
CA ASP A 109 -26.97 -1.85 56.24
C ASP A 109 -25.65 -1.45 55.56
N ALA A 110 -24.85 -2.43 55.13
CA ALA A 110 -23.62 -2.22 54.37
C ALA A 110 -23.88 -1.80 52.90
N ASN A 111 -25.06 -2.12 52.34
CA ASN A 111 -25.43 -1.84 50.96
C ASN A 111 -26.78 -1.07 50.88
N PRO A 112 -26.79 0.24 51.20
CA PRO A 112 -28.02 1.03 51.27
C PRO A 112 -28.74 1.19 49.92
N ASP A 113 -27.99 1.08 48.82
CA ASP A 113 -28.49 1.05 47.44
C ASP A 113 -29.37 -0.19 47.21
N VAL A 114 -28.94 -1.34 47.70
CA VAL A 114 -29.69 -2.61 47.65
C VAL A 114 -30.91 -2.54 48.56
N ALA A 115 -30.77 -1.99 49.76
CA ALA A 115 -31.89 -1.79 50.69
C ALA A 115 -33.00 -0.90 50.09
N ALA A 116 -32.63 0.14 49.33
CA ALA A 116 -33.56 1.01 48.63
C ALA A 116 -34.22 0.36 47.41
N ALA A 117 -33.60 -0.68 46.83
CA ALA A 117 -34.09 -1.40 45.64
C ALA A 117 -35.06 -2.55 45.97
N ILE A 118 -35.09 -3.05 47.22
CA ILE A 118 -36.01 -4.13 47.64
C ILE A 118 -37.49 -3.80 47.40
N PRO A 119 -38.00 -2.58 47.67
CA PRO A 119 -39.41 -2.25 47.40
C PRO A 119 -39.80 -2.24 45.91
N GLY A 120 -38.85 -2.38 44.98
CA GLY A 120 -39.07 -2.22 43.54
C GLY A 120 -38.42 -3.25 42.62
N GLY A 121 -37.74 -4.30 43.12
CA GLY A 121 -37.10 -5.28 42.23
C GLY A 121 -36.43 -6.51 42.86
N PHE A 122 -36.05 -6.50 44.14
CA PHE A 122 -35.43 -7.66 44.80
C PHE A 122 -36.28 -8.17 45.96
N VAL A 123 -36.31 -9.49 46.15
CA VAL A 123 -37.19 -10.12 47.15
C VAL A 123 -36.56 -10.16 48.56
N SER A 124 -35.23 -10.07 48.64
CA SER A 124 -34.43 -9.99 49.87
C SER A 124 -32.99 -9.51 49.56
N GLY A 125 -32.23 -9.10 50.57
CA GLY A 125 -30.79 -8.81 50.43
C GLY A 125 -29.98 -10.05 50.02
N TYR A 126 -30.41 -11.24 50.48
CA TYR A 126 -29.83 -12.52 50.06
C TYR A 126 -30.08 -12.81 48.58
N ASN A 127 -31.28 -12.50 48.09
CA ASN A 127 -31.65 -12.63 46.68
C ASN A 127 -30.82 -11.70 45.79
N HIS A 128 -30.55 -10.47 46.23
CA HIS A 128 -29.61 -9.58 45.52
C HIS A 128 -28.18 -10.13 45.53
N TRP A 129 -27.67 -10.59 46.68
CA TRP A 129 -26.30 -11.06 46.79
C TRP A 129 -26.01 -12.23 45.84
N ILE A 130 -26.91 -13.20 45.76
CA ILE A 130 -26.79 -14.34 44.83
C ILE A 130 -26.86 -13.89 43.37
N LEU A 131 -27.78 -12.99 43.02
CA LEU A 131 -27.99 -12.60 41.62
C LEU A 131 -26.94 -11.61 41.12
N TYR A 132 -26.37 -10.78 41.99
CA TYR A 132 -25.49 -9.65 41.61
C TYR A 132 -24.34 -9.41 42.58
N GLY A 133 -24.59 -9.44 43.90
CA GLY A 133 -23.61 -9.00 44.90
C GLY A 133 -22.30 -9.78 44.91
N GLN A 134 -22.33 -11.09 44.65
CA GLN A 134 -21.11 -11.92 44.56
C GLN A 134 -20.23 -11.55 43.35
N PHE A 135 -20.83 -11.10 42.25
CA PHE A 135 -20.13 -10.70 41.02
C PHE A 135 -19.64 -9.25 41.07
N GLU A 136 -20.23 -8.44 41.95
CA GLU A 136 -19.81 -7.06 42.25
C GLU A 136 -18.72 -6.98 43.34
N GLY A 137 -18.28 -8.13 43.88
CA GLY A 137 -17.27 -8.19 44.95
C GLY A 137 -17.77 -7.74 46.32
N ARG A 138 -19.08 -7.87 46.61
CA ARG A 138 -19.69 -7.46 47.88
C ARG A 138 -19.71 -8.63 48.89
N ASP A 139 -19.33 -8.35 50.13
CA ASP A 139 -19.28 -9.34 51.22
C ASP A 139 -20.64 -9.98 51.49
N ALA A 140 -20.64 -11.31 51.65
CA ALA A 140 -21.84 -12.11 51.94
C ALA A 140 -22.40 -11.92 53.36
N MET A 141 -21.65 -11.25 54.25
CA MET A 141 -21.99 -11.00 55.66
C MET A 141 -22.66 -12.19 56.36
N TRP A 142 -21.89 -13.23 56.68
CA TRP A 142 -22.41 -14.41 57.37
C TRP A 142 -22.35 -14.31 58.91
N SER A 143 -23.37 -14.83 59.61
CA SER A 143 -23.43 -14.90 61.07
C SER A 143 -22.57 -16.05 61.62
N ALA A 144 -21.82 -15.75 62.69
CA ALA A 144 -20.64 -16.48 63.14
C ALA A 144 -20.87 -17.86 63.81
N ALA A 145 -21.88 -18.63 63.43
CA ALA A 145 -22.12 -19.93 64.05
C ALA A 145 -22.70 -21.00 63.10
N GLY A 146 -21.81 -21.77 62.46
CA GLY A 146 -22.02 -23.20 62.20
C GLY A 146 -22.24 -23.59 60.73
N LEU A 147 -21.27 -24.37 60.23
CA LEU A 147 -21.11 -24.99 58.91
C LEU A 147 -20.57 -24.05 57.82
N ASP A 148 -19.29 -24.25 57.53
CA ASP A 148 -18.58 -23.67 56.42
C ASP A 148 -19.02 -24.37 55.12
N LEU A 149 -19.75 -23.65 54.29
CA LEU A 149 -20.11 -24.01 52.91
C LEU A 149 -19.47 -23.02 51.92
N SER A 150 -18.39 -22.33 52.31
CA SER A 150 -17.56 -21.57 51.37
C SER A 150 -16.96 -22.49 50.29
N ASP A 151 -16.83 -23.77 50.62
CA ASP A 151 -16.22 -24.87 49.88
C ASP A 151 -16.97 -25.36 48.60
N ILE A 152 -17.91 -24.61 48.03
CA ILE A 152 -18.48 -24.95 46.69
C ILE A 152 -18.31 -23.80 45.70
N GLY A 153 -18.28 -22.55 46.19
CA GLY A 153 -17.96 -21.38 45.37
C GLY A 153 -16.46 -21.07 45.30
N SER A 154 -15.68 -21.45 46.32
CA SER A 154 -14.21 -21.34 46.32
C SER A 154 -13.49 -22.55 45.70
N GLN A 155 -14.23 -23.58 45.25
CA GLN A 155 -13.68 -24.76 44.57
C GLN A 155 -13.76 -24.69 43.03
N LEU A 156 -14.06 -23.51 42.48
CA LEU A 156 -14.17 -23.26 41.02
C LEU A 156 -13.38 -22.03 40.55
N ARG A 157 -12.94 -21.16 41.46
CA ARG A 157 -11.87 -20.19 41.25
C ARG A 157 -10.70 -20.76 42.02
N GLY A 158 -9.59 -21.08 41.38
CA GLY A 158 -8.39 -21.41 42.14
C GLY A 158 -7.95 -20.25 43.02
N ASP A 159 -7.08 -20.57 43.96
CA ASP A 159 -6.61 -19.69 45.01
C ASP A 159 -5.45 -18.80 44.52
N ASP A 160 -5.41 -17.56 45.03
CA ASP A 160 -4.30 -16.64 44.82
C ASP A 160 -3.31 -16.74 46.00
N PHE A 161 -2.09 -17.23 45.77
CA PHE A 161 -1.05 -17.38 46.78
C PHE A 161 0.04 -16.31 46.63
N ASN A 162 0.10 -15.34 47.55
CA ASN A 162 1.17 -14.35 47.57
C ASN A 162 2.37 -14.85 48.36
N LEU A 163 3.52 -15.01 47.69
CA LEU A 163 4.77 -15.46 48.32
C LEU A 163 5.39 -14.36 49.18
N THR A 164 6.16 -14.77 50.18
CA THR A 164 6.88 -13.90 51.10
C THR A 164 8.38 -13.92 50.80
N ALA A 165 9.17 -13.02 51.40
CA ALA A 165 10.64 -13.08 51.28
C ALA A 165 11.28 -14.20 52.13
N GLY A 166 10.46 -14.98 52.85
CA GLY A 166 10.89 -16.13 53.65
C GLY A 166 10.79 -17.43 52.87
N VAL A 167 11.02 -18.56 53.55
CA VAL A 167 10.78 -19.89 52.97
C VAL A 167 9.28 -20.13 52.89
N ASP A 168 8.76 -20.31 51.69
CA ASP A 168 7.37 -20.64 51.44
C ASP A 168 7.20 -22.14 51.10
N THR A 169 6.13 -22.74 51.61
CA THR A 169 5.74 -24.12 51.28
C THR A 169 4.24 -24.12 51.05
N VAL A 170 3.84 -24.14 49.79
CA VAL A 170 2.45 -23.93 49.37
C VAL A 170 2.03 -25.07 48.44
N THR A 171 0.85 -25.61 48.69
CA THR A 171 0.21 -26.61 47.82
C THR A 171 -1.14 -26.04 47.40
N GLY A 172 -1.37 -26.00 46.09
CA GLY A 172 -2.59 -25.57 45.46
C GLY A 172 -3.71 -26.58 45.58
N THR A 173 -4.80 -26.30 44.87
CA THR A 173 -6.10 -26.91 44.98
C THR A 173 -6.34 -27.88 43.82
N ILE A 174 -7.61 -28.10 43.47
CA ILE A 174 -8.01 -28.88 42.28
C ILE A 174 -8.50 -27.96 41.15
N SER A 175 -8.31 -26.65 41.31
CA SER A 175 -8.75 -25.57 40.42
C SER A 175 -7.55 -24.75 39.99
N ASN A 176 -7.70 -23.96 38.92
CA ASN A 176 -6.63 -23.13 38.35
C ASN A 176 -6.18 -22.02 39.31
N ASP A 177 -5.07 -22.24 40.00
CA ASP A 177 -4.50 -21.38 41.03
C ASP A 177 -3.47 -20.38 40.46
N LEU A 178 -3.24 -19.29 41.20
CA LEU A 178 -2.28 -18.25 40.86
C LEU A 178 -1.29 -18.00 42.01
N PHE A 179 -0.03 -18.37 41.79
CA PHE A 179 1.07 -18.08 42.70
C PHE A 179 1.73 -16.75 42.30
N ILE A 180 1.86 -15.81 43.21
CA ILE A 180 2.37 -14.46 42.94
C ILE A 180 3.67 -14.25 43.70
N ALA A 181 4.76 -14.14 42.95
CA ALA A 181 6.06 -13.71 43.41
C ALA A 181 6.33 -12.25 42.99
N ASP A 182 6.73 -11.43 43.96
CA ASP A 182 6.97 -10.00 43.79
C ASP A 182 8.41 -9.62 44.16
N TYR A 183 8.90 -8.51 43.61
CA TYR A 183 10.08 -7.83 44.13
C TYR A 183 9.66 -6.78 45.17
N VAL A 184 9.70 -7.15 46.45
CA VAL A 184 9.34 -6.27 47.56
C VAL A 184 10.49 -5.33 47.92
N SER A 185 10.20 -4.05 48.16
CA SER A 185 11.20 -3.10 48.65
C SER A 185 11.38 -3.24 50.16
N LEU A 186 12.52 -3.79 50.58
CA LEU A 186 12.91 -3.92 51.99
C LEU A 186 14.17 -3.10 52.25
N ASN A 187 14.08 -2.08 53.11
CA ASN A 187 15.18 -1.17 53.44
C ASN A 187 15.81 -0.46 52.22
N GLY A 188 15.04 -0.23 51.16
CA GLY A 188 15.52 0.40 49.93
C GLY A 188 16.26 -0.54 48.97
N VAL A 189 16.25 -1.85 49.23
CA VAL A 189 16.75 -2.89 48.31
C VAL A 189 15.56 -3.75 47.88
N ALA A 190 15.41 -3.98 46.58
CA ALA A 190 14.42 -4.92 46.06
C ALA A 190 14.84 -6.36 46.41
N GLN A 191 13.97 -7.10 47.08
CA GLN A 191 14.15 -8.52 47.40
C GLN A 191 13.08 -9.34 46.70
N ALA A 192 13.47 -10.41 46.02
CA ALA A 192 12.54 -11.37 45.44
C ALA A 192 11.84 -12.15 46.56
N THR A 193 10.54 -12.40 46.41
CA THR A 193 9.82 -13.32 47.29
C THR A 193 10.09 -14.78 46.91
N LEU A 194 10.13 -15.09 45.61
CA LEU A 194 10.55 -16.41 45.13
C LEU A 194 12.06 -16.61 45.34
N ASN A 195 12.43 -17.68 46.03
CA ASN A 195 13.80 -18.02 46.37
C ASN A 195 14.07 -19.54 46.22
N PRO A 196 15.35 -19.97 46.12
CA PRO A 196 15.68 -21.38 45.88
C PRO A 196 15.27 -22.38 46.98
N THR A 197 14.78 -21.90 48.12
CA THR A 197 14.33 -22.77 49.23
C THR A 197 12.81 -22.93 49.30
N ASP A 198 12.07 -22.27 48.41
CA ASP A 198 10.62 -22.42 48.33
C ASP A 198 10.23 -23.77 47.71
N ILE A 199 9.08 -24.29 48.15
CA ILE A 199 8.47 -25.53 47.65
C ILE A 199 7.04 -25.19 47.24
N LEU A 200 6.76 -25.21 45.94
CA LEU A 200 5.45 -24.90 45.38
C LEU A 200 4.90 -26.12 44.62
N ASP A 201 3.67 -26.50 44.92
CA ASP A 201 2.93 -27.54 44.21
C ASP A 201 1.60 -26.94 43.76
N GLY A 202 1.32 -26.84 42.47
CA GLY A 202 0.04 -26.28 42.00
C GLY A 202 -1.15 -27.19 42.23
N GLY A 203 -0.92 -28.50 42.42
CA GLY A 203 -2.00 -29.45 42.62
C GLY A 203 -2.58 -29.93 41.28
N ALA A 204 -3.89 -29.78 41.10
CA ALA A 204 -4.57 -30.11 39.84
C ALA A 204 -5.29 -28.87 39.30
N GLY A 205 -5.37 -28.74 37.99
CA GLY A 205 -5.84 -27.51 37.35
C GLY A 205 -4.81 -27.06 36.32
N ASP A 206 -5.06 -25.91 35.69
CA ASP A 206 -4.07 -25.19 34.90
C ASP A 206 -3.55 -24.01 35.74
N ASP A 207 -2.41 -24.22 36.40
CA ASP A 207 -1.88 -23.35 37.43
C ASP A 207 -0.82 -22.37 36.89
N ILE A 208 -0.79 -21.16 37.46
CA ILE A 208 0.09 -20.08 37.00
C ILE A 208 1.00 -19.63 38.13
N LEU A 209 2.32 -19.62 37.89
CA LEU A 209 3.28 -18.86 38.69
C LEU A 209 3.57 -17.53 37.99
N ARG A 210 3.23 -16.41 38.64
CA ARG A 210 3.57 -15.06 38.19
C ARG A 210 4.75 -14.50 38.98
N VAL A 211 5.84 -14.16 38.30
CA VAL A 211 7.00 -13.47 38.89
C VAL A 211 7.06 -12.06 38.33
N LYS A 212 6.81 -11.03 39.14
CA LYS A 212 6.74 -9.64 38.66
C LYS A 212 7.67 -8.69 39.40
N SER A 213 8.22 -7.73 38.66
CA SER A 213 8.93 -6.57 39.18
C SER A 213 8.36 -5.28 38.60
N GLU A 214 7.84 -4.43 39.48
CA GLU A 214 7.41 -3.07 39.13
C GLU A 214 8.54 -2.04 39.30
N VAL A 215 9.72 -2.49 39.74
CA VAL A 215 10.88 -1.62 39.95
C VAL A 215 11.62 -1.44 38.62
N SER A 216 11.62 -0.21 38.11
CA SER A 216 12.30 0.15 36.86
C SER A 216 13.78 -0.24 36.89
N GLY A 217 14.22 -1.01 35.88
CA GLY A 217 15.62 -1.45 35.73
C GLY A 217 16.05 -2.57 36.68
N GLN A 218 15.13 -3.13 37.47
CA GLN A 218 15.44 -4.26 38.35
C GLN A 218 15.37 -5.56 37.55
N ASN A 219 16.49 -6.27 37.49
CA ASN A 219 16.55 -7.58 36.86
C ASN A 219 15.65 -8.58 37.62
N VAL A 220 14.89 -9.37 36.86
CA VAL A 220 14.03 -10.43 37.34
C VAL A 220 14.77 -11.76 37.20
N ILE A 221 14.98 -12.45 38.31
CA ILE A 221 15.69 -13.72 38.38
C ILE A 221 14.69 -14.76 38.89
N VAL A 222 14.39 -15.75 38.06
CA VAL A 222 13.59 -16.93 38.44
C VAL A 222 14.57 -18.07 38.79
N PRO A 223 14.69 -18.43 40.08
CA PRO A 223 15.69 -19.40 40.54
C PRO A 223 15.27 -20.83 40.25
N ALA A 224 16.23 -21.75 40.25
CA ALA A 224 15.93 -23.17 40.44
C ALA A 224 15.35 -23.37 41.86
N ALA A 225 14.07 -23.72 41.94
CA ALA A 225 13.30 -24.04 43.15
C ALA A 225 12.55 -25.36 42.94
N ASP A 226 12.03 -25.96 44.01
CA ASP A 226 11.24 -27.20 43.94
C ASP A 226 9.79 -26.82 43.57
N ILE A 227 9.50 -26.82 42.28
CA ILE A 227 8.19 -26.41 41.73
C ILE A 227 7.61 -27.57 40.93
N SER A 228 6.37 -27.97 41.26
CA SER A 228 5.62 -29.03 40.58
C SER A 228 4.18 -28.60 40.33
N GLY A 229 3.53 -29.19 39.32
CA GLY A 229 2.10 -28.96 39.04
C GLY A 229 1.78 -27.52 38.68
N ILE A 230 2.74 -26.77 38.14
CA ILE A 230 2.52 -25.42 37.61
C ILE A 230 2.70 -25.49 36.10
N GLU A 231 1.64 -25.27 35.33
CA GLU A 231 1.63 -25.43 33.87
C GLU A 231 2.17 -24.20 33.15
N LYS A 232 2.05 -23.01 33.76
CA LYS A 232 2.46 -21.74 33.15
C LYS A 232 3.26 -20.83 34.08
N LEU A 233 4.34 -20.25 33.56
CA LEU A 233 5.13 -19.21 34.20
C LEU A 233 4.91 -17.87 33.49
N ASP A 234 4.53 -16.82 34.23
CA ASP A 234 4.28 -15.46 33.73
C ASP A 234 5.27 -14.47 34.37
N ILE A 235 6.25 -13.98 33.61
CA ILE A 235 7.33 -13.12 34.10
C ILE A 235 7.10 -11.68 33.65
N TRP A 236 6.93 -10.74 34.59
CA TRP A 236 6.74 -9.33 34.27
C TRP A 236 7.95 -8.50 34.72
N SER A 237 8.60 -7.84 33.77
CA SER A 237 9.72 -6.93 34.04
C SER A 237 9.37 -5.50 33.64
N THR A 238 9.91 -4.54 34.38
CA THR A 238 9.86 -3.11 34.06
C THR A 238 11.29 -2.64 33.73
N TYR A 239 11.70 -2.70 32.47
CA TYR A 239 13.04 -2.29 31.97
C TYR A 239 14.27 -3.06 32.53
N GLY A 240 14.09 -4.17 33.26
CA GLY A 240 15.20 -4.98 33.79
C GLY A 240 15.37 -6.29 33.03
N ASP A 241 16.58 -6.83 32.99
CA ASP A 241 16.85 -8.13 32.33
C ASP A 241 16.07 -9.26 33.00
N VAL A 242 15.74 -10.30 32.24
CA VAL A 242 15.07 -11.50 32.73
C VAL A 242 16.02 -12.68 32.63
N THR A 243 16.27 -13.38 33.74
CA THR A 243 17.02 -14.63 33.78
C THR A 243 16.19 -15.69 34.47
N ALA A 244 15.87 -16.77 33.79
CA ALA A 244 15.05 -17.85 34.33
C ALA A 244 15.66 -19.21 34.00
N ASN A 245 15.91 -20.03 35.03
CA ASN A 245 16.26 -21.43 34.87
C ASN A 245 15.13 -22.27 35.45
N VAL A 246 14.32 -22.83 34.56
CA VAL A 246 13.09 -23.57 34.87
C VAL A 246 13.21 -25.06 34.58
N GLY A 247 14.41 -25.55 34.27
CA GLY A 247 14.62 -26.96 33.91
C GLY A 247 14.35 -27.96 35.04
N GLY A 248 14.13 -27.49 36.27
CA GLY A 248 13.72 -28.30 37.41
C GLY A 248 12.21 -28.26 37.71
N TYR A 249 11.41 -27.51 36.94
CA TYR A 249 10.00 -27.30 37.24
C TYR A 249 9.16 -28.40 36.56
N ASP A 250 8.57 -29.29 37.36
CA ASP A 250 7.78 -30.43 36.86
C ASP A 250 6.36 -29.97 36.48
N GLY A 251 5.87 -30.40 35.31
CA GLY A 251 4.56 -30.00 34.77
C GLY A 251 4.52 -28.69 33.97
N LEU A 252 5.57 -27.86 34.02
CA LEU A 252 5.61 -26.58 33.30
C LEU A 252 5.64 -26.75 31.79
N THR A 253 4.65 -26.21 31.07
CA THR A 253 4.54 -26.34 29.60
C THR A 253 4.68 -25.01 28.85
N ALA A 254 4.46 -23.87 29.51
CA ALA A 254 4.49 -22.56 28.86
C ALA A 254 5.18 -21.48 29.72
N VAL A 255 5.90 -20.57 29.05
CA VAL A 255 6.52 -19.39 29.69
C VAL A 255 6.17 -18.13 28.92
N ASP A 256 5.56 -17.16 29.59
CA ASP A 256 5.33 -15.81 29.07
C ASP A 256 6.29 -14.83 29.75
N ILE A 257 6.93 -13.97 28.96
CA ILE A 257 7.84 -12.92 29.43
C ILE A 257 7.34 -11.59 28.88
N VAL A 258 7.00 -10.66 29.77
CA VAL A 258 6.39 -9.37 29.42
C VAL A 258 7.25 -8.24 29.96
N TYR A 259 7.81 -7.44 29.06
CA TYR A 259 8.42 -6.15 29.40
C TYR A 259 7.35 -5.05 29.31
N ARG A 260 7.07 -4.36 30.44
CA ARG A 260 6.04 -3.31 30.50
C ARG A 260 6.46 -2.05 29.72
N PHE A 261 5.61 -1.59 28.81
CA PHE A 261 5.73 -0.32 28.10
C PHE A 261 5.20 0.86 28.96
N GLY A 262 6.09 1.65 29.56
CA GLY A 262 5.76 2.78 30.43
C GLY A 262 6.44 4.10 30.05
N GLN A 263 5.86 4.82 29.07
CA GLN A 263 6.28 6.16 28.58
C GLN A 263 7.63 6.21 27.83
N LYS A 264 7.73 7.16 26.88
CA LYS A 264 8.95 7.48 26.12
C LYS A 264 10.11 7.73 27.08
N TYR A 265 10.97 6.75 27.27
CA TYR A 265 12.18 6.86 28.08
C TYR A 265 13.39 6.96 27.18
N SER A 266 14.28 7.91 27.48
CA SER A 266 15.39 8.35 26.62
C SER A 266 16.73 7.69 26.96
N ALA A 267 16.75 6.60 27.74
CA ALA A 267 17.96 5.89 28.12
C ALA A 267 17.92 4.44 27.61
N PRO A 268 18.99 3.93 26.98
CA PRO A 268 19.05 2.55 26.52
C PRO A 268 19.10 1.61 27.73
N HIS A 269 18.12 0.71 27.83
CA HIS A 269 18.12 -0.41 28.76
C HIS A 269 18.50 -1.69 27.99
N SER A 270 19.16 -2.63 28.67
CA SER A 270 19.66 -3.88 28.06
C SER A 270 18.56 -4.87 27.71
N GLU A 271 17.49 -4.95 28.51
CA GLU A 271 16.30 -5.80 28.32
C GLU A 271 16.63 -7.18 27.74
N VAL A 272 17.63 -7.84 28.33
CA VAL A 272 18.12 -9.13 27.88
C VAL A 272 17.28 -10.25 28.52
N THR A 273 16.80 -11.19 27.71
CA THR A 273 16.15 -12.43 28.17
C THR A 273 17.14 -13.59 28.14
N THR A 274 17.23 -14.36 29.23
CA THR A 274 17.94 -15.65 29.26
C THR A 274 17.03 -16.68 29.91
N LEU A 275 16.52 -17.63 29.12
CA LEU A 275 15.63 -18.69 29.58
C LEU A 275 16.28 -20.04 29.32
N GLU A 276 16.51 -20.81 30.38
CA GLU A 276 16.98 -22.20 30.33
C GLU A 276 15.83 -23.14 30.75
N THR A 277 15.50 -24.08 29.88
CA THR A 277 14.48 -25.13 30.08
C THR A 277 15.12 -26.51 29.98
N ASN A 278 14.41 -27.58 30.34
CA ASN A 278 14.93 -28.95 30.27
C ASN A 278 13.78 -29.94 30.04
N ALA A 279 13.39 -30.14 28.78
CA ALA A 279 12.34 -31.07 28.36
C ALA A 279 10.98 -30.92 29.08
N ASN A 280 10.66 -29.72 29.56
CA ASN A 280 9.39 -29.41 30.22
C ASN A 280 8.57 -28.40 29.40
N VAL A 281 9.19 -27.30 28.98
CA VAL A 281 8.50 -26.22 28.27
C VAL A 281 8.31 -26.54 26.79
N LYS A 282 7.11 -26.29 26.27
CA LYS A 282 6.76 -26.40 24.85
C LYS A 282 6.65 -25.07 24.13
N LYS A 283 6.16 -24.05 24.84
CA LYS A 283 5.85 -22.75 24.27
C LYS A 283 6.48 -21.63 25.08
N VAL A 284 7.09 -20.67 24.38
CA VAL A 284 7.59 -19.45 25.00
C VAL A 284 7.04 -18.23 24.26
N ALA A 285 6.48 -17.27 24.97
CA ALA A 285 6.11 -15.97 24.41
C ALA A 285 6.93 -14.86 25.07
N VAL A 286 7.53 -13.99 24.25
CA VAL A 286 8.25 -12.80 24.70
C VAL A 286 7.58 -11.58 24.10
N TYR A 287 7.11 -10.69 24.98
CA TYR A 287 6.47 -9.44 24.62
C TYR A 287 7.42 -8.28 24.95
N SER A 288 7.95 -7.66 23.89
CA SER A 288 9.02 -6.66 23.91
C SER A 288 10.37 -7.19 24.43
N GLY A 289 11.44 -6.43 24.23
CA GLY A 289 12.81 -6.76 24.64
C GLY A 289 13.85 -6.30 23.61
N HIS A 290 15.13 -6.50 23.91
CA HIS A 290 16.22 -6.08 23.04
C HIS A 290 17.13 -7.21 22.58
N ALA A 291 17.47 -8.16 23.46
CA ALA A 291 18.24 -9.34 23.05
C ALA A 291 17.93 -10.54 23.95
N GLY A 292 18.37 -11.74 23.56
CA GLY A 292 18.27 -12.86 24.48
C GLY A 292 18.61 -14.23 23.93
N SER A 293 18.46 -15.21 24.81
CA SER A 293 18.52 -16.63 24.45
C SER A 293 17.44 -17.44 25.16
N ILE A 294 16.87 -18.39 24.43
CA ILE A 294 15.97 -19.42 24.94
C ILE A 294 16.62 -20.75 24.60
N THR A 295 17.00 -21.53 25.61
CA THR A 295 17.74 -22.78 25.44
C THR A 295 17.00 -23.91 26.14
N ASP A 296 16.58 -24.92 25.38
CA ASP A 296 16.32 -26.24 25.94
C ASP A 296 17.66 -26.96 26.09
N THR A 297 17.95 -27.40 27.31
CA THR A 297 19.24 -28.01 27.66
C THR A 297 19.19 -29.53 27.67
N SER A 298 18.04 -30.11 27.33
CA SER A 298 17.81 -31.54 27.39
C SER A 298 18.41 -32.29 26.19
N ASP A 299 18.51 -33.62 26.29
CA ASP A 299 18.81 -34.47 25.12
C ASP A 299 17.53 -34.83 24.33
N ALA A 300 16.35 -34.50 24.86
CA ALA A 300 15.04 -34.88 24.34
C ALA A 300 14.12 -33.66 24.37
N ASP A 301 14.48 -32.67 23.55
CA ASP A 301 13.91 -31.33 23.61
C ASP A 301 12.40 -31.32 23.40
N THR A 302 11.74 -30.35 24.05
CA THR A 302 10.28 -30.18 23.97
C THR A 302 9.85 -28.80 23.50
N LEU A 303 10.77 -27.84 23.40
CA LEU A 303 10.47 -26.49 22.96
C LEU A 303 10.11 -26.45 21.46
N GLU A 304 8.81 -26.43 21.17
CA GLU A 304 8.26 -26.52 19.82
C GLU A 304 8.01 -25.13 19.19
N GLU A 305 7.66 -24.13 20.01
CA GLU A 305 7.12 -22.84 19.56
C GLU A 305 7.66 -21.64 20.36
N VAL A 306 8.08 -20.59 19.65
CA VAL A 306 8.44 -19.28 20.25
C VAL A 306 7.67 -18.16 19.56
N THR A 307 7.08 -17.26 20.35
CA THR A 307 6.36 -16.08 19.88
C THR A 307 7.04 -14.80 20.34
N PHE A 308 7.37 -13.92 19.40
CA PHE A 308 7.85 -12.57 19.67
C PHE A 308 6.79 -11.54 19.29
N THR A 309 6.48 -10.62 20.21
CA THR A 309 5.47 -9.57 19.99
C THR A 309 6.00 -8.19 20.38
N LYS A 310 5.78 -7.18 19.52
CA LYS A 310 6.11 -5.76 19.75
C LYS A 310 7.59 -5.48 20.03
N PHE A 311 8.44 -5.98 19.15
CA PHE A 311 9.86 -5.60 19.10
C PHE A 311 9.99 -4.37 18.20
N ALA A 312 9.68 -3.18 18.73
CA ALA A 312 9.67 -1.91 17.98
C ALA A 312 10.77 -0.93 18.46
N ASN A 313 11.31 -0.17 17.50
CA ASN A 313 12.53 0.65 17.57
C ASN A 313 12.68 1.62 18.77
N ASN A 314 13.71 1.38 19.59
CA ASN A 314 14.51 2.42 20.26
C ASN A 314 15.88 2.59 19.56
N GLY A 315 15.95 2.45 18.23
CA GLY A 315 17.16 2.72 17.43
C GLY A 315 18.11 1.55 17.15
N GLY A 316 17.67 0.29 17.31
CA GLY A 316 18.45 -0.91 16.95
C GLY A 316 17.57 -2.13 16.66
N THR A 317 18.11 -3.13 15.95
CA THR A 317 17.44 -4.42 15.68
C THR A 317 17.68 -5.37 16.84
N ALA A 318 16.64 -6.04 17.35
CA ALA A 318 16.78 -6.98 18.46
C ALA A 318 17.48 -8.28 18.02
N GLU A 319 18.19 -8.97 18.92
CA GLU A 319 18.91 -10.22 18.59
C GLU A 319 18.56 -11.37 19.55
N PHE A 320 18.07 -12.49 19.03
CA PHE A 320 17.70 -13.66 19.83
C PHE A 320 18.30 -14.95 19.29
N THR A 321 18.69 -15.84 20.21
CA THR A 321 19.05 -17.23 19.89
C THR A 321 18.07 -18.20 20.52
N VAL A 322 17.50 -19.10 19.72
CA VAL A 322 16.65 -20.21 20.19
C VAL A 322 17.41 -21.51 19.97
N ARG A 323 17.58 -22.31 21.02
CA ARG A 323 18.23 -23.62 20.95
C ARG A 323 17.25 -24.71 21.33
N SER A 324 16.86 -25.55 20.36
CA SER A 324 16.03 -26.73 20.58
C SER A 324 15.90 -27.57 19.31
N ASP A 325 16.07 -28.88 19.44
CA ASP A 325 15.91 -29.87 18.38
C ASP A 325 14.44 -30.15 18.03
N ALA A 326 13.51 -29.80 18.92
CA ALA A 326 12.06 -29.90 18.69
C ALA A 326 11.45 -28.66 18.03
N PHE A 327 12.25 -27.61 17.81
CA PHE A 327 11.75 -26.32 17.36
C PHE A 327 11.16 -26.38 15.94
N SER A 328 9.92 -25.94 15.81
CA SER A 328 9.17 -26.02 14.55
C SER A 328 8.45 -24.74 14.17
N THR A 329 8.09 -23.87 15.14
CA THR A 329 7.26 -22.69 14.88
C THR A 329 7.81 -21.42 15.51
N LEU A 330 7.97 -20.38 14.70
CA LEU A 330 8.36 -19.05 15.11
C LEU A 330 7.26 -18.05 14.73
N ASN A 331 6.65 -17.39 15.71
CA ASN A 331 5.67 -16.33 15.47
C ASN A 331 6.29 -14.95 15.70
N LEU A 332 6.11 -14.04 14.73
CA LEU A 332 6.64 -12.68 14.72
C LEU A 332 5.49 -11.68 14.54
N ASN A 333 5.13 -10.95 15.60
CA ASN A 333 4.03 -9.98 15.59
C ASN A 333 4.55 -8.57 15.92
N ASP A 334 4.43 -7.61 15.00
CA ASP A 334 4.94 -6.24 15.15
C ASP A 334 6.43 -6.20 15.56
N THR A 335 7.28 -6.91 14.82
CA THR A 335 8.70 -7.09 15.19
C THR A 335 9.69 -6.49 14.19
N ARG A 336 10.84 -6.07 14.72
CA ARG A 336 12.13 -5.90 14.03
C ARG A 336 13.23 -6.64 14.80
N ILE A 337 13.44 -7.91 14.48
CA ILE A 337 14.27 -8.84 15.26
C ILE A 337 15.08 -9.78 14.35
N ASN A 338 16.30 -10.10 14.76
CA ASN A 338 17.13 -11.15 14.22
C ASN A 338 17.05 -12.38 15.14
N VAL A 339 16.52 -13.49 14.64
CA VAL A 339 16.40 -14.76 15.36
C VAL A 339 17.36 -15.77 14.73
N THR A 340 18.24 -16.33 15.55
CA THR A 340 19.11 -17.47 15.17
C THR A 340 18.58 -18.72 15.85
N ILE A 341 18.32 -19.76 15.07
CA ILE A 341 17.84 -21.06 15.54
C ILE A 341 19.00 -22.04 15.48
N GLU A 342 19.33 -22.65 16.61
CA GLU A 342 20.29 -23.74 16.70
C GLU A 342 19.52 -25.02 17.06
N ALA A 343 19.37 -25.90 16.09
CA ALA A 343 18.70 -27.20 16.23
C ALA A 343 19.56 -28.29 15.56
N ALA A 344 19.43 -29.53 16.00
CA ALA A 344 20.12 -30.67 15.43
C ALA A 344 19.86 -30.82 13.94
N ASP A 345 20.85 -31.37 13.25
CA ASP A 345 20.82 -31.68 11.83
C ASP A 345 19.93 -32.90 11.56
N GLN A 346 18.61 -32.69 11.64
CA GLN A 346 17.56 -33.66 11.32
C GLN A 346 16.51 -33.00 10.40
N PRO A 347 15.93 -33.75 9.44
CA PRO A 347 14.91 -33.19 8.56
C PRO A 347 13.69 -32.68 9.34
N ARG A 348 13.41 -31.39 9.20
CA ARG A 348 12.22 -30.71 9.74
C ARG A 348 11.80 -29.53 8.87
N THR A 349 10.56 -29.10 9.08
CA THR A 349 10.01 -27.88 8.50
C THR A 349 9.97 -26.79 9.56
N LEU A 350 10.58 -25.63 9.27
CA LEU A 350 10.42 -24.43 10.08
C LEU A 350 9.21 -23.63 9.57
N THR A 351 8.23 -23.40 10.44
CA THR A 351 7.11 -22.50 10.16
C THR A 351 7.40 -21.13 10.75
N VAL A 352 7.40 -20.08 9.92
CA VAL A 352 7.53 -18.68 10.35
C VAL A 352 6.23 -17.94 10.09
N VAL A 353 5.55 -17.53 11.15
CA VAL A 353 4.31 -16.73 11.06
C VAL A 353 4.66 -15.28 11.29
N THR A 354 4.17 -14.39 10.42
CA THR A 354 4.46 -12.95 10.43
C THR A 354 3.18 -12.13 10.43
N ASN A 355 3.15 -11.01 11.17
CA ASN A 355 2.07 -10.04 11.17
C ASN A 355 2.65 -8.67 11.57
N GLY A 356 2.78 -7.74 10.61
CA GLY A 356 3.38 -6.42 10.87
C GLY A 356 4.89 -6.47 11.10
N THR A 357 5.55 -7.51 10.59
CA THR A 357 6.99 -7.72 10.75
C THR A 357 7.75 -6.81 9.80
N THR A 358 8.75 -6.07 10.28
CA THR A 358 9.58 -5.19 9.45
C THR A 358 11.06 -5.53 9.64
N TYR A 359 11.77 -5.80 8.53
CA TYR A 359 13.22 -6.02 8.53
C TYR A 359 13.72 -7.08 9.53
N SER A 360 12.93 -8.12 9.79
CA SER A 360 13.36 -9.20 10.68
C SER A 360 14.16 -10.25 9.92
N LYS A 361 15.19 -10.84 10.53
CA LYS A 361 15.98 -11.94 9.96
C LYS A 361 15.75 -13.23 10.75
N VAL A 362 15.56 -14.33 10.06
CA VAL A 362 15.52 -15.67 10.65
C VAL A 362 16.65 -16.49 10.05
N THR A 363 17.54 -16.99 10.89
CA THR A 363 18.69 -17.82 10.52
C THR A 363 18.49 -19.20 11.11
N ASP A 364 18.40 -20.20 10.25
CA ASP A 364 18.23 -21.59 10.62
C ASP A 364 18.96 -22.50 9.61
N PRO A 365 20.24 -22.81 9.84
CA PRO A 365 21.04 -23.56 8.88
C PRO A 365 20.59 -25.03 8.74
N THR A 366 19.82 -25.60 9.70
CA THR A 366 19.46 -27.03 9.72
C THR A 366 18.04 -27.34 9.27
N ALA A 367 17.21 -26.32 9.03
CA ALA A 367 15.86 -26.51 8.48
C ALA A 367 15.88 -27.07 7.05
N SER A 368 15.33 -28.27 6.85
CA SER A 368 15.24 -28.92 5.53
C SER A 368 14.13 -28.36 4.63
N ALA A 369 13.15 -27.67 5.21
CA ALA A 369 12.05 -26.98 4.53
C ALA A 369 11.61 -25.76 5.37
N VAL A 370 11.03 -24.75 4.71
CA VAL A 370 10.50 -23.55 5.38
C VAL A 370 9.06 -23.29 4.90
N GLU A 371 8.16 -23.00 5.82
CA GLU A 371 6.82 -22.47 5.55
C GLU A 371 6.72 -21.05 6.11
N VAL A 372 6.31 -20.07 5.32
CA VAL A 372 6.09 -18.68 5.78
C VAL A 372 4.62 -18.33 5.66
N LYS A 373 4.03 -17.85 6.75
CA LYS A 373 2.64 -17.37 6.82
C LYS A 373 2.62 -15.87 7.10
N SER A 374 1.95 -15.07 6.28
CA SER A 374 1.72 -13.64 6.54
C SER A 374 0.26 -13.42 6.85
N LEU A 375 -0.01 -12.87 8.04
CA LEU A 375 -1.35 -12.64 8.58
C LEU A 375 -1.60 -11.14 8.73
N GLY A 376 -2.80 -10.69 8.35
CA GLY A 376 -3.36 -9.38 8.71
C GLY A 376 -2.65 -8.13 8.15
N THR A 377 -1.38 -7.92 8.50
CA THR A 377 -0.60 -6.72 8.21
C THR A 377 0.64 -7.05 7.37
N LYS A 378 0.98 -6.15 6.43
CA LYS A 378 2.16 -6.29 5.55
C LYS A 378 3.41 -6.63 6.36
N SER A 379 4.16 -7.61 5.88
CA SER A 379 5.38 -8.09 6.52
C SER A 379 6.58 -8.13 5.57
N ALA A 380 7.78 -8.00 6.12
CA ALA A 380 9.07 -8.15 5.43
C ALA A 380 10.03 -8.99 6.26
N LEU A 381 10.57 -10.05 5.64
CA LEU A 381 11.36 -11.10 6.28
C LEU A 381 12.62 -11.41 5.47
N THR A 382 13.74 -11.59 6.16
CA THR A 382 14.96 -12.16 5.59
C THR A 382 15.14 -13.59 6.12
N LEU A 383 15.37 -14.56 5.24
CA LEU A 383 15.60 -15.96 5.59
C LEU A 383 17.03 -16.38 5.26
N SER A 384 17.66 -17.09 6.18
CA SER A 384 18.95 -17.74 5.96
C SER A 384 18.89 -19.20 6.40
N THR A 385 18.82 -20.11 5.43
CA THR A 385 18.53 -21.53 5.65
C THR A 385 19.36 -22.44 4.74
N GLU A 386 20.57 -22.79 5.19
CA GLU A 386 21.61 -23.48 4.42
C GLU A 386 21.25 -24.91 3.95
N THR A 387 20.22 -25.55 4.50
CA THR A 387 19.80 -26.93 4.15
C THR A 387 18.40 -27.04 3.54
N ALA A 388 17.65 -25.92 3.48
CA ALA A 388 16.29 -25.91 2.97
C ALA A 388 16.22 -26.25 1.47
N THR A 389 15.38 -27.23 1.13
CA THR A 389 15.15 -27.66 -0.27
C THR A 389 13.79 -27.23 -0.81
N SER A 390 12.90 -26.75 0.06
CA SER A 390 11.57 -26.25 -0.31
C SER A 390 11.18 -25.04 0.54
N LEU A 391 10.42 -24.14 -0.08
CA LEU A 391 9.83 -22.95 0.54
C LEU A 391 8.34 -22.89 0.20
N SER A 392 7.48 -22.92 1.21
CA SER A 392 6.04 -22.70 1.04
C SER A 392 5.67 -21.33 1.61
N ILE A 393 4.87 -20.56 0.87
CA ILE A 393 4.45 -19.21 1.24
C ILE A 393 2.93 -19.15 1.22
N ASN A 394 2.33 -18.71 2.32
CA ASN A 394 0.89 -18.46 2.44
C ASN A 394 0.66 -17.02 2.93
N ALA A 395 0.21 -16.15 2.03
CA ALA A 395 0.09 -14.72 2.27
C ALA A 395 -1.39 -14.25 2.27
N GLU A 396 -1.92 -14.01 3.47
CA GLU A 396 -3.19 -13.29 3.67
C GLU A 396 -3.00 -11.77 3.63
N ALA A 397 -1.76 -11.30 3.82
CA ALA A 397 -1.34 -9.91 3.71
C ALA A 397 -0.03 -9.81 2.91
N ALA A 398 0.21 -8.67 2.26
CA ALA A 398 1.39 -8.45 1.43
C ALA A 398 2.70 -8.84 2.15
N LEU A 399 3.59 -9.55 1.46
CA LEU A 399 4.76 -10.17 2.09
C LEU A 399 5.98 -10.03 1.20
N GLN A 400 7.07 -9.53 1.78
CA GLN A 400 8.39 -9.53 1.15
C GLN A 400 9.29 -10.55 1.84
N ILE A 401 9.91 -11.45 1.08
CA ILE A 401 10.91 -12.41 1.55
C ILE A 401 12.21 -12.18 0.79
N SER A 402 13.32 -12.05 1.51
CA SER A 402 14.66 -12.06 0.91
C SER A 402 15.44 -13.30 1.38
N LEU A 403 15.94 -14.08 0.43
CA LEU A 403 16.70 -15.29 0.68
C LEU A 403 18.21 -14.98 0.73
N PHE A 404 18.93 -15.53 1.70
CA PHE A 404 20.39 -15.38 1.84
C PHE A 404 21.01 -16.67 2.34
N GLU A 405 22.21 -17.04 1.85
CA GLU A 405 22.92 -18.24 2.33
C GLU A 405 22.03 -19.50 2.35
N THR A 406 21.05 -19.60 1.45
CA THR A 406 20.09 -20.71 1.41
C THR A 406 20.67 -21.89 0.67
N ALA A 407 20.29 -23.10 1.07
CA ALA A 407 20.51 -24.29 0.25
C ALA A 407 19.82 -24.15 -1.12
N GLN A 408 20.06 -25.16 -1.95
CA GLN A 408 19.42 -25.34 -3.23
C GLN A 408 17.90 -25.58 -3.06
N ILE A 409 17.11 -24.50 -2.94
CA ILE A 409 15.64 -24.57 -2.96
C ILE A 409 15.21 -25.05 -4.35
N GLY A 410 14.67 -26.26 -4.42
CA GLY A 410 14.18 -26.88 -5.66
C GLY A 410 12.68 -26.71 -5.88
N GLN A 411 11.92 -26.35 -4.85
CA GLN A 411 10.47 -26.12 -4.91
C GLN A 411 10.09 -24.86 -4.14
N VAL A 412 9.32 -23.97 -4.77
CA VAL A 412 8.67 -22.82 -4.15
C VAL A 412 7.17 -22.91 -4.43
N ASP A 413 6.35 -22.98 -3.39
CA ASP A 413 4.88 -22.99 -3.52
C ASP A 413 4.32 -21.69 -2.93
N VAL A 414 3.53 -20.94 -3.70
CA VAL A 414 2.98 -19.64 -3.30
C VAL A 414 1.46 -19.65 -3.34
N VAL A 415 0.86 -19.33 -2.20
CA VAL A 415 -0.57 -19.08 -2.04
C VAL A 415 -0.74 -17.64 -1.56
N SER A 416 -1.57 -16.86 -2.23
CA SER A 416 -1.91 -15.51 -1.78
C SER A 416 -3.36 -15.14 -2.07
N THR A 417 -3.91 -14.31 -1.19
CA THR A 417 -5.25 -13.72 -1.37
C THR A 417 -5.20 -12.50 -2.29
N ALA A 418 -6.31 -12.19 -2.96
CA ALA A 418 -6.40 -11.01 -3.82
C ALA A 418 -6.06 -9.72 -3.04
N GLY A 419 -5.16 -8.88 -3.58
CA GLY A 419 -4.66 -7.67 -2.94
C GLY A 419 -3.45 -7.86 -2.02
N SER A 420 -2.96 -9.09 -1.86
CA SER A 420 -1.81 -9.43 -1.02
C SER A 420 -0.64 -9.96 -1.87
N SER A 421 0.11 -9.06 -2.51
CA SER A 421 1.25 -9.44 -3.33
C SER A 421 2.38 -10.05 -2.50
N VAL A 422 3.06 -11.04 -3.09
CA VAL A 422 4.27 -11.63 -2.55
C VAL A 422 5.45 -11.15 -3.37
N GLU A 423 6.51 -10.69 -2.71
CA GLU A 423 7.78 -10.38 -3.35
C GLU A 423 8.85 -11.35 -2.84
N LEU A 424 9.44 -12.14 -3.74
CA LEU A 424 10.50 -13.09 -3.44
C LEU A 424 11.82 -12.61 -4.05
N ARG A 425 12.80 -12.37 -3.18
CA ARG A 425 14.10 -11.84 -3.57
C ARG A 425 15.23 -12.84 -3.42
N HIS A 426 16.16 -12.78 -4.37
CA HIS A 426 17.43 -13.52 -4.38
C HIS A 426 17.26 -15.06 -4.38
N LEU A 427 16.21 -15.56 -5.01
CA LEU A 427 16.11 -16.99 -5.28
C LEU A 427 17.22 -17.39 -6.27
N ASN A 428 17.99 -18.42 -5.91
CA ASN A 428 19.00 -18.99 -6.80
C ASN A 428 18.33 -19.86 -7.87
N THR A 429 18.34 -19.37 -9.11
CA THR A 429 17.71 -19.99 -10.29
C THR A 429 18.73 -20.68 -11.22
N ASP A 430 20.02 -20.70 -10.88
CA ASP A 430 21.07 -21.42 -11.62
C ASP A 430 20.93 -22.95 -11.50
N ILE A 431 20.08 -23.39 -10.58
CA ILE A 431 19.75 -24.78 -10.30
C ILE A 431 18.30 -25.08 -10.72
N PRO A 432 17.94 -26.36 -10.92
CA PRO A 432 16.54 -26.72 -11.15
C PRO A 432 15.65 -26.27 -10.00
N VAL A 433 14.70 -25.38 -10.30
CA VAL A 433 13.70 -24.89 -9.35
C VAL A 433 12.33 -24.85 -10.01
N THR A 434 11.32 -25.34 -9.29
CA THR A 434 9.91 -25.19 -9.67
C THR A 434 9.29 -24.14 -8.76
N ILE A 435 8.73 -23.10 -9.36
CA ILE A 435 7.98 -22.04 -8.68
C ILE A 435 6.53 -22.20 -9.10
N ASP A 436 5.69 -22.64 -8.17
CA ASP A 436 4.25 -22.79 -8.35
C ASP A 436 3.52 -21.66 -7.63
N ALA A 437 3.10 -20.66 -8.41
CA ALA A 437 2.28 -19.54 -7.96
C ALA A 437 0.83 -19.65 -8.46
N THR A 438 0.38 -20.85 -8.90
CA THR A 438 -0.98 -21.02 -9.45
C THR A 438 -2.10 -20.68 -8.47
N ALA A 439 -1.81 -20.66 -7.17
CA ALA A 439 -2.74 -20.26 -6.11
C ALA A 439 -2.46 -18.84 -5.56
N ALA A 440 -1.59 -18.05 -6.21
CA ALA A 440 -1.24 -16.69 -5.83
C ALA A 440 -2.18 -15.66 -6.49
N ASN A 441 -3.39 -15.48 -5.93
CA ASN A 441 -4.36 -14.53 -6.48
C ASN A 441 -3.98 -13.05 -6.23
N GLY A 442 -3.02 -12.80 -5.34
CA GLY A 442 -2.48 -11.46 -5.06
C GLY A 442 -1.28 -11.08 -5.93
N GLY A 443 -0.76 -12.00 -6.75
CA GLY A 443 0.43 -11.81 -7.58
C GLY A 443 1.75 -12.17 -6.89
N LEU A 444 2.77 -12.45 -7.70
CA LEU A 444 4.14 -12.78 -7.30
C LEU A 444 5.16 -11.92 -8.06
N ASP A 445 5.95 -11.13 -7.34
CA ASP A 445 7.13 -10.46 -7.88
C ASP A 445 8.40 -11.27 -7.57
N ILE A 446 9.06 -11.72 -8.63
CA ILE A 446 10.36 -12.39 -8.58
C ILE A 446 11.39 -11.71 -9.50
N SER A 447 11.14 -10.47 -9.91
CA SER A 447 11.97 -9.72 -10.88
C SER A 447 13.43 -9.55 -10.45
N SER A 448 13.72 -9.61 -9.15
CA SER A 448 15.09 -9.58 -8.62
C SER A 448 15.92 -10.84 -8.92
N SER A 449 15.27 -11.95 -9.30
CA SER A 449 15.92 -13.17 -9.75
C SER A 449 15.66 -13.38 -11.24
N VAL A 450 16.71 -13.73 -11.97
CA VAL A 450 16.58 -14.03 -13.41
C VAL A 450 16.14 -15.47 -13.59
N LEU A 451 15.02 -15.71 -14.27
CA LEU A 451 14.62 -17.05 -14.65
C LEU A 451 15.60 -17.62 -15.69
N GLY A 452 16.37 -18.64 -15.30
CA GLY A 452 17.24 -19.40 -16.19
C GLY A 452 16.54 -20.60 -16.83
N ALA A 453 17.25 -21.29 -17.73
CA ALA A 453 16.80 -22.50 -18.44
C ALA A 453 16.35 -23.68 -17.53
N HIS A 454 16.70 -23.65 -16.26
CA HIS A 454 16.36 -24.71 -15.30
C HIS A 454 15.15 -24.39 -14.42
N THR A 455 14.51 -23.24 -14.63
CA THR A 455 13.37 -22.80 -13.82
C THR A 455 12.03 -23.12 -14.50
N THR A 456 11.15 -23.81 -13.79
CA THR A 456 9.73 -23.91 -14.18
C THR A 456 8.94 -22.89 -13.36
N PHE A 457 8.29 -21.95 -14.03
CA PHE A 457 7.46 -20.93 -13.39
C PHE A 457 6.00 -21.14 -13.80
N LEU A 458 5.12 -21.29 -12.82
CA LEU A 458 3.67 -21.42 -13.03
C LEU A 458 2.99 -20.21 -12.37
N ALA A 459 2.54 -19.28 -13.20
CA ALA A 459 1.95 -18.01 -12.77
C ALA A 459 0.57 -18.16 -12.11
N GLY A 460 0.18 -17.14 -11.34
CA GLY A 460 -1.09 -17.06 -10.63
C GLY A 460 -2.20 -16.37 -11.44
N SER A 461 -3.11 -15.70 -10.73
CA SER A 461 -4.17 -14.88 -11.34
C SER A 461 -4.11 -13.41 -10.92
N GLY A 462 -3.08 -13.03 -10.16
CA GLY A 462 -2.79 -11.65 -9.80
C GLY A 462 -1.59 -11.16 -10.60
N GLN A 463 -1.24 -9.88 -10.45
CA GLN A 463 -0.09 -9.31 -11.17
C GLN A 463 1.22 -10.02 -10.81
N ASP A 464 1.77 -10.73 -11.78
CA ASP A 464 3.04 -11.42 -11.68
C ASP A 464 4.15 -10.60 -12.36
N ILE A 465 5.30 -10.48 -11.70
CA ILE A 465 6.44 -9.68 -12.17
C ILE A 465 7.66 -10.58 -12.25
N VAL A 466 8.17 -10.77 -13.47
CA VAL A 466 9.19 -11.78 -13.77
C VAL A 466 10.33 -11.16 -14.58
N ARG A 467 11.56 -11.61 -14.34
CA ARG A 467 12.72 -11.29 -15.19
C ARG A 467 13.26 -12.55 -15.85
N ALA A 468 13.45 -12.53 -17.16
CA ALA A 468 13.96 -13.64 -17.95
C ALA A 468 15.09 -13.22 -18.91
N GLU A 469 16.05 -14.12 -19.10
CA GLU A 469 17.15 -13.96 -20.07
C GLU A 469 17.14 -15.14 -21.06
N THR A 470 17.96 -16.17 -20.83
CA THR A 470 18.01 -17.39 -21.66
C THR A 470 16.99 -18.42 -21.15
N TYR A 471 15.71 -18.12 -21.32
CA TYR A 471 14.62 -19.02 -20.94
C TYR A 471 14.31 -20.03 -22.08
N ASP A 472 14.33 -21.32 -21.78
CA ASP A 472 14.12 -22.40 -22.76
C ASP A 472 12.80 -23.17 -22.58
N GLN A 473 12.04 -22.85 -21.54
CA GLN A 473 10.70 -23.38 -21.29
C GLN A 473 9.63 -22.42 -21.82
N ALA A 474 8.39 -22.92 -21.93
CA ALA A 474 7.25 -22.04 -22.18
C ALA A 474 6.90 -21.29 -20.89
N LEU A 475 6.71 -19.97 -20.99
CA LEU A 475 6.31 -19.11 -19.89
C LEU A 475 4.90 -18.60 -20.17
N SER A 476 3.97 -18.84 -19.26
CA SER A 476 2.63 -18.25 -19.32
C SER A 476 2.36 -17.53 -18.01
N LEU A 477 2.00 -16.24 -18.10
CA LEU A 477 1.70 -15.39 -16.95
C LEU A 477 0.21 -15.48 -16.52
N ASN A 478 -0.59 -16.25 -17.27
CA ASN A 478 -1.97 -16.58 -16.97
C ASN A 478 -2.92 -15.38 -16.94
N ALA A 479 -3.31 -14.88 -15.78
CA ALA A 479 -4.27 -13.79 -15.68
C ALA A 479 -3.76 -12.75 -14.69
N GLY A 480 -3.99 -11.47 -14.99
CA GLY A 480 -3.35 -10.40 -14.23
C GLY A 480 -2.89 -9.32 -15.19
N ASP A 481 -2.51 -8.16 -14.67
CA ASP A 481 -1.81 -7.16 -15.48
C ASP A 481 -0.31 -7.40 -15.27
N ASP A 482 0.26 -8.35 -16.01
CA ASP A 482 1.57 -8.94 -15.69
C ASP A 482 2.74 -8.17 -16.30
N ILE A 483 3.94 -8.35 -15.74
CA ILE A 483 5.15 -7.66 -16.19
C ILE A 483 6.27 -8.67 -16.43
N LEU A 484 6.80 -8.68 -17.65
CA LEU A 484 7.98 -9.45 -18.00
C LEU A 484 9.15 -8.54 -18.39
N TYR A 485 10.24 -8.58 -17.64
CA TYR A 485 11.53 -8.03 -18.04
C TYR A 485 12.27 -9.06 -18.89
N LEU A 486 12.41 -8.80 -20.19
CA LEU A 486 13.13 -9.67 -21.12
C LEU A 486 14.48 -9.06 -21.50
N ASP A 487 15.54 -9.62 -20.93
CA ASP A 487 16.92 -9.18 -21.17
C ASP A 487 17.67 -10.17 -22.08
N SER A 488 17.08 -10.46 -23.24
CA SER A 488 17.68 -11.34 -24.24
C SER A 488 17.18 -11.03 -25.64
N THR A 489 18.01 -11.35 -26.64
CA THR A 489 17.67 -11.31 -28.08
C THR A 489 17.34 -12.68 -28.66
N SER A 490 17.37 -13.75 -27.83
CA SER A 490 17.00 -15.11 -28.22
C SER A 490 16.40 -15.92 -27.06
N LEU A 491 15.44 -16.78 -27.37
CA LEU A 491 14.89 -17.78 -26.44
C LEU A 491 15.18 -19.21 -26.93
N GLY A 492 15.08 -20.18 -26.04
CA GLY A 492 15.22 -21.59 -26.40
C GLY A 492 14.15 -22.08 -27.39
N THR A 493 14.40 -23.21 -28.04
CA THR A 493 13.60 -23.74 -29.17
C THR A 493 12.15 -24.16 -28.84
N SER A 494 11.73 -24.07 -27.57
CA SER A 494 10.41 -24.47 -27.06
C SER A 494 9.61 -23.37 -26.37
N GLY A 495 10.19 -22.18 -26.16
CA GLY A 495 9.58 -21.16 -25.29
C GLY A 495 8.62 -20.25 -26.04
N LEU A 496 7.32 -20.57 -26.02
CA LEU A 496 6.29 -19.54 -26.16
C LEU A 496 6.27 -18.76 -24.84
N ILE A 497 6.38 -17.44 -24.92
CA ILE A 497 6.12 -16.51 -23.81
C ILE A 497 4.75 -15.89 -24.07
N ASP A 498 3.85 -16.09 -23.12
CA ASP A 498 2.45 -15.71 -23.21
C ASP A 498 2.09 -14.86 -21.98
N GLY A 499 1.73 -13.59 -22.18
CA GLY A 499 1.24 -12.72 -21.11
C GLY A 499 -0.11 -13.19 -20.54
N GLY A 500 -0.92 -13.87 -21.35
CA GLY A 500 -2.19 -14.44 -20.92
C GLY A 500 -3.36 -13.46 -21.06
N THR A 501 -4.10 -13.21 -19.98
CA THR A 501 -5.28 -12.33 -19.97
C THR A 501 -5.12 -11.17 -19.00
N GLY A 502 -5.23 -9.96 -19.51
CA GLY A 502 -5.18 -8.73 -18.74
C GLY A 502 -4.56 -7.64 -19.61
N VAL A 503 -3.92 -6.66 -19.00
CA VAL A 503 -3.06 -5.71 -19.72
C VAL A 503 -1.62 -6.01 -19.37
N ASP A 504 -0.96 -6.79 -20.24
CA ASP A 504 0.35 -7.34 -19.96
C ASP A 504 1.47 -6.48 -20.58
N ARG A 505 2.55 -6.28 -19.81
CA ARG A 505 3.68 -5.44 -20.17
C ARG A 505 4.94 -6.25 -20.37
N LEU A 506 5.46 -6.19 -21.60
CA LEU A 506 6.78 -6.65 -21.95
C LEU A 506 7.77 -5.49 -21.83
N GLU A 507 8.74 -5.60 -20.94
CA GLU A 507 9.83 -4.65 -20.80
C GLU A 507 11.11 -5.16 -21.45
N MET A 508 11.66 -4.35 -22.36
CA MET A 508 12.89 -4.66 -23.09
C MET A 508 13.80 -3.43 -23.15
N SER A 509 15.12 -3.66 -23.19
CA SER A 509 16.03 -2.59 -23.59
C SER A 509 15.81 -2.22 -25.06
N LEU A 510 16.04 -0.96 -25.42
CA LEU A 510 15.92 -0.50 -26.82
C LEU A 510 16.87 -1.27 -27.76
N GLU A 511 18.05 -1.65 -27.27
CA GLU A 511 19.01 -2.47 -27.99
C GLU A 511 18.47 -3.87 -28.27
N ASN A 512 17.87 -4.52 -27.26
CA ASN A 512 17.26 -5.84 -27.44
C ASN A 512 16.06 -5.76 -28.38
N ALA A 513 15.15 -4.79 -28.21
CA ALA A 513 13.98 -4.62 -29.06
C ALA A 513 14.34 -4.38 -30.54
N SER A 514 15.40 -3.61 -30.82
CA SER A 514 15.86 -3.33 -32.19
C SER A 514 16.67 -4.45 -32.84
N SER A 515 17.33 -5.30 -32.05
CA SER A 515 18.13 -6.43 -32.54
C SER A 515 17.44 -7.78 -32.47
N THR A 516 16.26 -7.85 -31.85
CA THR A 516 15.43 -9.06 -31.75
C THR A 516 15.18 -9.63 -33.14
N GLU A 517 15.38 -10.94 -33.30
CA GLU A 517 15.07 -11.62 -34.56
C GLU A 517 13.57 -11.92 -34.69
N ALA A 518 13.04 -11.98 -35.91
CA ALA A 518 11.62 -12.27 -36.16
C ALA A 518 11.16 -13.61 -35.55
N ALA A 519 12.08 -14.57 -35.40
CA ALA A 519 11.81 -15.84 -34.73
C ALA A 519 11.46 -15.65 -33.25
N LEU A 520 12.19 -14.79 -32.53
CA LEU A 520 11.90 -14.47 -31.14
C LEU A 520 10.59 -13.70 -31.01
N ARG A 521 10.32 -12.72 -31.88
CA ARG A 521 9.02 -12.00 -31.86
C ARG A 521 7.83 -12.96 -31.99
N SER A 522 7.93 -13.96 -32.86
CA SER A 522 6.87 -14.96 -33.04
C SER A 522 6.65 -15.89 -31.84
N GLN A 523 7.56 -15.90 -30.88
CA GLN A 523 7.46 -16.63 -29.62
C GLN A 523 6.79 -15.81 -28.52
N ILE A 524 6.51 -14.52 -28.75
CA ILE A 524 5.88 -13.62 -27.77
C ILE A 524 4.42 -13.41 -28.18
N ALA A 525 3.50 -13.61 -27.24
CA ALA A 525 2.06 -13.47 -27.46
C ALA A 525 1.36 -12.83 -26.26
N ASN A 526 0.21 -12.20 -26.52
CA ASN A 526 -0.69 -11.62 -25.52
C ASN A 526 0.03 -10.66 -24.56
N PHE A 527 0.86 -9.78 -25.12
CA PHE A 527 1.31 -8.58 -24.42
C PHE A 527 0.71 -7.39 -25.15
N GLU A 528 0.10 -6.47 -24.42
CA GLU A 528 -0.50 -5.25 -24.97
C GLU A 528 0.50 -4.09 -25.00
N ILE A 529 1.42 -4.06 -24.03
CA ILE A 529 2.38 -2.98 -23.81
C ILE A 529 3.81 -3.44 -24.05
N LEU A 530 4.54 -2.77 -24.95
CA LEU A 530 6.00 -2.81 -25.01
C LEU A 530 6.58 -1.59 -24.28
N SER A 531 7.25 -1.80 -23.16
CA SER A 531 8.00 -0.78 -22.44
C SER A 531 9.48 -0.84 -22.82
N LEU A 532 10.05 0.29 -23.23
CA LEU A 532 11.45 0.41 -23.61
C LEU A 532 12.24 1.07 -22.47
N SER A 533 13.26 0.39 -21.93
CA SER A 533 13.97 0.84 -20.73
C SER A 533 15.22 1.73 -20.97
N ARG A 534 15.66 1.95 -22.22
CA ARG A 534 16.87 2.76 -22.54
C ARG A 534 16.62 3.81 -23.62
N ALA A 535 17.03 5.06 -23.36
CA ALA A 535 16.95 6.16 -24.34
C ALA A 535 17.90 5.91 -25.53
N VAL A 536 17.55 6.45 -26.70
CA VAL A 536 18.39 6.40 -27.92
C VAL A 536 19.73 7.06 -27.60
N ALA A 537 20.83 6.31 -27.59
CA ALA A 537 22.16 6.85 -27.31
C ALA A 537 22.78 7.46 -28.58
N GLY A 538 22.91 8.79 -28.62
CA GLY A 538 23.63 9.55 -29.66
C GLY A 538 22.83 9.81 -30.95
N ASP A 539 23.50 10.40 -31.95
CA ASP A 539 22.94 10.78 -33.29
C ASP A 539 22.49 9.58 -34.16
N ALA A 540 22.31 8.40 -33.58
CA ALA A 540 21.97 7.17 -34.30
C ALA A 540 20.46 6.92 -34.31
N THR A 541 19.86 6.90 -35.51
CA THR A 541 18.49 6.41 -35.71
C THR A 541 18.40 4.94 -35.31
N THR A 542 17.50 4.62 -34.38
CA THR A 542 17.25 3.23 -33.95
C THR A 542 15.87 2.79 -34.44
N THR A 543 15.77 1.62 -35.07
CA THR A 543 14.50 1.08 -35.58
C THR A 543 14.07 -0.12 -34.76
N VAL A 544 12.84 -0.10 -34.26
CA VAL A 544 12.17 -1.26 -33.65
C VAL A 544 11.10 -1.73 -34.62
N ASP A 545 11.19 -3.00 -35.00
CA ASP A 545 10.23 -3.66 -35.87
C ASP A 545 9.17 -4.38 -35.04
N LEU A 546 7.94 -3.87 -35.08
CA LEU A 546 6.80 -4.45 -34.37
C LEU A 546 6.17 -5.64 -35.11
N GLN A 547 6.67 -6.00 -36.30
CA GLN A 547 6.17 -7.15 -37.04
C GLN A 547 6.33 -8.44 -36.24
N ASN A 548 5.23 -9.19 -36.10
CA ASN A 548 5.11 -10.42 -35.33
C ASN A 548 5.14 -10.24 -33.80
N PHE A 549 5.13 -9.02 -33.26
CA PHE A 549 4.71 -8.81 -31.88
C PHE A 549 3.17 -8.85 -31.82
N ASN A 550 2.62 -10.05 -31.66
CA ASN A 550 1.16 -10.23 -31.67
C ASN A 550 0.56 -9.70 -30.36
N GLY A 551 -0.33 -8.70 -30.46
CA GLY A 551 -1.04 -8.12 -29.32
C GLY A 551 -0.56 -6.72 -28.94
N ILE A 552 0.68 -6.35 -29.29
CA ILE A 552 1.25 -5.06 -28.90
C ILE A 552 0.59 -3.94 -29.73
N ASN A 553 -0.20 -3.12 -29.05
CA ASN A 553 -0.84 -1.93 -29.58
C ASN A 553 -0.45 -0.67 -28.79
N TYR A 554 0.36 -0.82 -27.76
CA TYR A 554 0.87 0.25 -26.92
C TYR A 554 2.38 0.15 -26.79
N VAL A 555 3.10 1.22 -27.05
CA VAL A 555 4.55 1.30 -26.85
C VAL A 555 4.84 2.46 -25.94
N GLN A 556 5.61 2.22 -24.88
CA GLN A 556 6.05 3.22 -23.93
C GLN A 556 7.55 3.45 -24.10
N THR A 557 7.97 4.71 -24.25
CA THR A 557 9.39 5.07 -24.28
C THR A 557 9.97 5.12 -22.85
N PRO A 558 11.29 5.13 -22.68
CA PRO A 558 11.90 5.20 -21.36
C PRO A 558 11.51 6.47 -20.62
N ASN A 559 11.19 6.33 -19.32
CA ASN A 559 11.11 7.48 -18.42
C ASN A 559 12.49 8.13 -18.31
N ALA A 560 12.58 9.45 -18.50
CA ALA A 560 13.75 10.19 -18.07
C ALA A 560 13.62 10.28 -16.56
N GLU A 561 14.38 9.46 -15.85
CA GLU A 561 14.42 9.51 -14.40
C GLU A 561 14.59 10.95 -13.90
N VAL A 562 13.78 11.28 -12.90
CA VAL A 562 13.73 12.57 -12.21
C VAL A 562 15.09 12.82 -11.54
N GLY A 563 16.02 13.48 -12.25
CA GLY A 563 17.34 13.80 -11.68
C GLY A 563 18.41 14.36 -12.63
N ALA A 564 18.09 14.77 -13.85
CA ALA A 564 19.09 15.19 -14.82
C ALA A 564 19.73 16.57 -14.49
N SER A 565 20.88 16.53 -13.81
CA SER A 565 21.92 17.57 -13.88
C SER A 565 23.05 17.11 -14.81
N SER A 566 23.61 18.07 -15.55
CA SER A 566 24.50 17.90 -16.71
C SER A 566 26.00 17.91 -16.36
N THR A 567 26.76 17.33 -17.31
CA THR A 567 28.21 17.46 -17.59
C THR A 567 29.19 16.46 -16.95
N GLY A 568 29.84 15.66 -17.82
CA GLY A 568 31.21 15.19 -17.63
C GLY A 568 31.38 13.73 -17.16
N GLU A 569 31.57 12.82 -18.12
CA GLU A 569 32.33 11.55 -18.03
C GLU A 569 32.51 10.94 -16.63
N THR A 570 31.57 10.10 -16.19
CA THR A 570 31.73 8.97 -15.23
C THR A 570 30.35 8.41 -14.87
N GLN A 571 30.19 7.08 -14.83
CA GLN A 571 29.02 6.47 -14.16
C GLN A 571 29.22 6.65 -12.65
N ASN A 572 28.24 7.26 -11.99
CA ASN A 572 28.33 7.66 -10.59
C ASN A 572 27.34 6.88 -9.75
N ILE A 573 27.82 6.13 -8.78
CA ILE A 573 26.96 5.51 -7.77
C ILE A 573 26.99 6.40 -6.52
N TYR A 574 25.82 6.89 -6.11
CA TYR A 574 25.66 7.70 -4.89
C TYR A 574 25.21 6.80 -3.73
N VAL A 575 26.05 6.65 -2.72
CA VAL A 575 25.66 5.97 -1.48
C VAL A 575 24.99 6.99 -0.56
N PRO A 576 23.66 6.93 -0.36
CA PRO A 576 22.96 7.91 0.45
C PRO A 576 23.34 7.85 1.93
N GLU A 577 23.05 8.94 2.62
CA GLU A 577 23.13 9.08 4.07
C GLU A 577 22.35 7.94 4.75
N LEU A 578 23.04 7.13 5.57
CA LEU A 578 22.38 6.23 6.52
C LEU A 578 21.57 7.12 7.46
N LEU A 579 20.24 7.09 7.35
CA LEU A 579 19.30 7.99 8.02
C LEU A 579 19.76 8.45 9.43
N GLU A 580 19.72 9.77 9.63
CA GLU A 580 19.87 10.44 10.93
C GLU A 580 19.02 9.75 12.00
N THR A 581 19.65 8.94 12.85
CA THR A 581 19.43 8.84 14.31
C THR A 581 20.15 7.61 14.84
N GLY A 582 21.24 7.80 15.59
CA GLY A 582 21.82 6.75 16.44
C GLY A 582 23.28 6.39 16.15
N VAL A 583 24.01 6.10 17.22
CA VAL A 583 25.40 5.62 17.28
C VAL A 583 25.40 4.14 16.85
N TYR A 584 25.99 3.78 15.72
CA TYR A 584 25.98 2.42 15.17
C TYR A 584 27.40 1.87 15.08
N ALA A 585 27.71 0.76 15.74
CA ALA A 585 28.95 0.00 15.53
C ALA A 585 28.67 -1.11 14.53
N GLY A 586 29.47 -1.27 13.47
CA GLY A 586 29.16 -2.24 12.41
C GLY A 586 30.32 -2.55 11.46
N GLU A 587 30.09 -3.54 10.60
CA GLU A 587 30.98 -3.90 9.50
C GLU A 587 30.25 -3.66 8.17
N MET A 588 30.89 -2.95 7.24
CA MET A 588 30.42 -2.71 5.88
C MET A 588 31.43 -3.29 4.89
N THR A 589 30.94 -4.00 3.87
CA THR A 589 31.78 -4.49 2.77
C THR A 589 31.34 -3.86 1.45
N VAL A 590 32.26 -3.17 0.76
CA VAL A 590 32.01 -2.62 -0.58
C VAL A 590 33.01 -3.23 -1.56
N GLY A 591 32.52 -4.03 -2.51
CA GLY A 591 33.36 -4.71 -3.52
C GLY A 591 34.53 -5.51 -2.94
N GLY A 592 34.29 -6.22 -1.82
CA GLY A 592 35.30 -7.03 -1.12
C GLY A 592 36.20 -6.27 -0.13
N ILE A 593 36.04 -4.95 0.02
CA ILE A 593 36.77 -4.15 1.02
C ILE A 593 35.94 -4.02 2.30
N LYS A 594 36.45 -4.61 3.38
CA LYS A 594 35.82 -4.62 4.70
C LYS A 594 36.22 -3.40 5.52
N VAL A 595 35.25 -2.65 6.00
CA VAL A 595 35.42 -1.50 6.91
C VAL A 595 34.64 -1.76 8.19
N VAL A 596 35.33 -1.60 9.33
CA VAL A 596 34.78 -1.82 10.68
C VAL A 596 34.77 -0.48 11.40
N TYR A 597 33.64 -0.10 12.00
CA TYR A 597 33.48 1.16 12.75
C TYR A 597 32.84 0.87 14.11
N ASP A 598 33.25 1.60 15.15
CA ASP A 598 32.84 1.35 16.54
C ASP A 598 31.62 2.19 16.98
N GLY A 599 31.14 3.06 16.09
CA GLY A 599 29.93 3.84 16.24
C GLY A 599 30.10 5.13 17.01
N THR A 600 31.30 5.42 17.49
CA THR A 600 31.61 6.71 18.15
C THR A 600 32.14 7.76 17.18
N GLU A 601 32.43 7.38 15.94
CA GLU A 601 33.02 8.23 14.91
C GLU A 601 31.98 9.11 14.20
N ARG A 602 32.40 10.30 13.72
CA ARG A 602 31.55 11.17 12.90
C ARG A 602 31.40 10.60 11.48
N MET A 603 30.33 10.91 10.76
CA MET A 603 30.10 10.37 9.40
C MET A 603 31.26 10.68 8.43
N ASP A 604 31.94 11.82 8.57
CA ASP A 604 33.13 12.15 7.79
C ASP A 604 34.38 11.32 8.15
N GLU A 605 34.38 10.67 9.31
CA GLU A 605 35.41 9.74 9.77
C GLU A 605 35.13 8.30 9.30
N ILE A 606 33.91 7.99 8.83
CA ILE A 606 33.50 6.69 8.26
C ILE A 606 33.61 6.72 6.72
N TYR A 607 33.01 7.71 6.06
CA TYR A 607 32.91 7.74 4.60
C TYR A 607 34.20 8.18 3.89
N ARG A 608 35.03 9.02 4.54
CA ARG A 608 36.30 9.46 3.96
C ARG A 608 37.31 8.30 3.80
N PRO A 609 37.53 7.43 4.82
CA PRO A 609 38.33 6.21 4.64
C PRO A 609 37.78 5.24 3.59
N ILE A 610 36.45 5.13 3.45
CA ILE A 610 35.80 4.30 2.43
C ILE A 610 36.13 4.83 1.02
N ALA A 611 35.93 6.13 0.79
CA ALA A 611 36.29 6.76 -0.47
C ALA A 611 37.79 6.61 -0.78
N GLU A 612 38.67 6.80 0.22
CA GLU A 612 40.11 6.60 0.07
C GLU A 612 40.50 5.13 -0.22
N ALA A 613 39.79 4.16 0.36
CA ALA A 613 40.06 2.73 0.17
C ALA A 613 39.59 2.20 -1.18
N LEU A 614 38.45 2.68 -1.68
CA LEU A 614 37.88 2.33 -2.98
C LEU A 614 38.60 3.01 -4.15
N ASN A 615 39.16 4.20 -3.92
CA ASN A 615 39.84 4.96 -4.95
C ASN A 615 41.10 4.23 -5.46
N GLY A 616 41.09 3.81 -6.72
CA GLY A 616 42.16 3.05 -7.37
C GLY A 616 42.00 1.52 -7.33
N GLN A 617 40.88 0.99 -6.84
CA GLN A 617 40.61 -0.45 -6.76
C GLN A 617 39.88 -0.97 -8.00
N ILE A 618 40.06 -2.25 -8.34
CA ILE A 618 39.27 -2.92 -9.38
C ILE A 618 38.13 -3.66 -8.68
N LEU A 619 36.91 -3.14 -8.81
CA LEU A 619 35.71 -3.79 -8.29
C LEU A 619 35.26 -4.84 -9.32
N THR A 620 35.09 -6.09 -8.91
CA THR A 620 34.75 -7.21 -9.82
C THR A 620 33.30 -7.10 -10.30
N ALA A 621 33.08 -6.36 -11.39
CA ALA A 621 31.98 -6.62 -12.32
C ALA A 621 32.47 -7.61 -13.40
N PRO A 622 31.59 -8.38 -14.07
CA PRO A 622 32.00 -9.47 -14.97
C PRO A 622 32.96 -9.06 -16.10
N ASP A 623 32.96 -7.77 -16.50
CA ASP A 623 33.70 -7.30 -17.69
C ASP A 623 34.64 -6.09 -17.48
N SER A 624 34.91 -5.64 -16.24
CA SER A 624 35.82 -4.50 -16.01
C SER A 624 37.21 -4.90 -15.50
N ILE A 625 38.26 -4.41 -16.18
CA ILE A 625 39.68 -4.60 -15.85
C ILE A 625 40.40 -3.30 -15.43
N GLU A 626 39.65 -2.19 -15.26
CA GLU A 626 40.21 -0.88 -14.92
C GLU A 626 39.80 -0.40 -13.51
N PRO A 627 40.68 0.32 -12.80
CA PRO A 627 40.43 0.77 -11.43
C PRO A 627 39.40 1.92 -11.37
N VAL A 628 38.53 1.89 -10.36
CA VAL A 628 37.53 2.93 -10.09
C VAL A 628 38.16 4.13 -9.38
N ARG A 629 37.51 5.29 -9.46
CA ARG A 629 37.83 6.47 -8.64
C ARG A 629 36.72 6.66 -7.61
N ALA A 630 37.03 7.11 -6.40
CA ALA A 630 36.00 7.36 -5.38
C ALA A 630 36.26 8.66 -4.63
N GLU A 631 35.21 9.42 -4.31
CA GLU A 631 35.29 10.70 -3.59
C GLU A 631 34.21 10.85 -2.52
N TYR A 632 34.51 11.64 -1.49
CA TYR A 632 33.58 12.05 -0.45
C TYR A 632 33.27 13.55 -0.58
N ASP A 633 31.98 13.92 -0.64
CA ASP A 633 31.54 15.32 -0.87
C ASP A 633 31.06 16.06 0.40
N GLY A 634 30.98 15.35 1.53
CA GLY A 634 30.44 15.89 2.78
C GLY A 634 29.07 15.37 3.18
N GLY A 635 28.37 14.66 2.27
CA GLY A 635 27.08 14.01 2.52
C GLY A 635 27.00 12.54 2.07
N GLY A 636 27.98 12.04 1.29
CA GLY A 636 28.05 10.63 0.89
C GLY A 636 29.33 10.28 0.11
N VAL A 637 29.42 9.04 -0.35
CA VAL A 637 30.53 8.56 -1.21
C VAL A 637 30.05 8.40 -2.64
N TYR A 638 30.80 8.96 -3.58
CA TYR A 638 30.61 8.81 -5.02
C TYR A 638 31.66 7.85 -5.56
N ILE A 639 31.23 6.81 -6.27
CA ILE A 639 32.11 5.88 -6.98
C ILE A 639 31.99 6.16 -8.47
N TYR A 640 33.13 6.37 -9.11
CA TYR A 640 33.31 6.79 -10.50
C TYR A 640 33.91 5.63 -11.31
N PHE A 641 33.15 5.08 -12.26
CA PHE A 641 33.64 4.03 -13.16
C PHE A 641 34.21 4.61 -14.46
N PRO A 642 35.30 4.01 -15.01
CA PRO A 642 35.81 4.40 -16.33
C PRO A 642 34.81 4.04 -17.44
N ALA A 643 34.78 4.84 -18.51
CA ALA A 643 33.83 4.68 -19.62
C ALA A 643 33.91 3.32 -20.35
N SER A 644 34.99 2.57 -20.14
CA SER A 644 35.26 1.24 -20.69
C SER A 644 34.53 0.10 -19.95
N ALA A 645 33.91 0.36 -18.79
CA ALA A 645 33.39 -0.66 -17.89
C ALA A 645 32.03 -1.29 -18.28
N GLY A 646 31.38 -0.85 -19.36
CA GLY A 646 30.03 -1.33 -19.74
C GLY A 646 28.93 -0.87 -18.76
N ASP A 647 27.73 -1.48 -18.85
CA ASP A 647 26.67 -1.29 -17.85
C ASP A 647 27.13 -1.94 -16.54
N VAL A 648 27.33 -1.13 -15.51
CA VAL A 648 27.62 -1.64 -14.18
C VAL A 648 26.27 -2.02 -13.58
N GLY A 649 25.92 -3.31 -13.63
CA GLY A 649 24.72 -3.84 -12.98
C GLY A 649 24.67 -3.46 -11.50
N LEU A 650 23.50 -3.66 -10.88
CA LEU A 650 23.24 -3.43 -9.45
C LEU A 650 24.48 -3.74 -8.58
N ILE A 651 25.08 -2.71 -7.99
CA ILE A 651 26.13 -2.89 -6.98
C ILE A 651 25.47 -2.92 -5.62
N GLU A 652 25.44 -4.11 -5.05
CA GLU A 652 24.96 -4.31 -3.69
C GLU A 652 26.02 -3.86 -2.68
N ILE A 653 25.65 -2.95 -1.79
CA ILE A 653 26.46 -2.61 -0.61
C ILE A 653 25.97 -3.44 0.57
N GLU A 654 26.85 -4.29 1.08
CA GLU A 654 26.59 -5.14 2.22
C GLU A 654 26.77 -4.33 3.52
N ASN A 655 25.65 -3.96 4.15
CA ASN A 655 25.63 -3.49 5.53
C ASN A 655 24.96 -4.55 6.40
N ARG A 656 25.70 -5.15 7.35
CA ARG A 656 25.16 -6.20 8.24
C ARG A 656 24.10 -5.69 9.24
N LEU A 657 23.80 -4.38 9.27
CA LEU A 657 22.78 -3.77 10.13
C LEU A 657 21.51 -3.30 9.39
N THR A 658 21.62 -3.00 8.10
CA THR A 658 20.48 -2.67 7.24
C THR A 658 20.70 -3.45 5.95
N ASN A 659 20.08 -4.63 5.86
CA ASN A 659 20.12 -5.46 4.67
C ASN A 659 19.86 -4.59 3.44
N LEU A 660 20.91 -4.45 2.62
CA LEU A 660 20.95 -3.87 1.28
C LEU A 660 20.51 -2.40 1.15
N ILE A 661 21.48 -1.50 0.92
CA ILE A 661 21.20 -0.29 0.14
C ILE A 661 21.21 -0.73 -1.32
N ILE A 662 20.02 -0.84 -1.91
CA ILE A 662 19.87 -0.96 -3.36
C ILE A 662 20.29 0.39 -3.93
N LEU A 663 21.43 0.40 -4.59
CA LEU A 663 21.80 1.52 -5.43
C LEU A 663 21.13 1.26 -6.77
N GLU A 664 20.05 1.98 -7.05
CA GLU A 664 19.57 2.11 -8.42
C GLU A 664 20.74 2.60 -9.28
N SER A 665 20.94 1.93 -10.41
CA SER A 665 21.92 2.34 -11.40
C SER A 665 21.62 3.77 -11.83
N ALA A 666 22.42 4.74 -11.41
CA ALA A 666 22.27 6.09 -11.94
C ALA A 666 22.89 6.18 -13.33
N LYS A 667 22.00 6.37 -14.31
CA LYS A 667 22.19 7.15 -15.55
C LYS A 667 23.19 6.62 -16.59
N PRO A 668 22.74 5.88 -17.61
CA PRO A 668 23.38 5.92 -18.93
C PRO A 668 23.35 7.36 -19.49
N PRO A 669 24.29 7.75 -20.36
CA PRO A 669 24.45 9.12 -20.82
C PRO A 669 23.14 9.70 -21.36
N GLN A 670 22.81 10.95 -20.97
CA GLN A 670 21.89 11.76 -21.75
C GLN A 670 22.52 11.95 -23.12
N ALA A 671 21.89 11.34 -24.12
CA ALA A 671 22.22 11.53 -25.52
C ALA A 671 22.06 13.01 -25.91
N SER A 672 22.80 13.42 -26.93
CA SER A 672 22.42 14.59 -27.73
C SER A 672 20.96 14.41 -28.19
N ASP A 673 20.17 15.48 -28.13
CA ASP A 673 18.74 15.53 -28.49
C ASP A 673 18.43 15.23 -29.99
N ASP A 674 19.30 14.52 -30.72
CA ASP A 674 19.26 14.37 -32.18
C ASP A 674 18.98 12.92 -32.68
N GLY A 675 18.88 11.91 -31.80
CA GLY A 675 18.59 10.52 -32.18
C GLY A 675 17.09 10.20 -32.30
N GLN A 676 16.59 9.93 -33.51
CA GLN A 676 15.17 9.58 -33.76
C GLN A 676 14.87 8.08 -33.52
N LEU A 677 13.82 7.78 -32.75
CA LEU A 677 13.26 6.43 -32.60
C LEU A 677 12.30 6.13 -33.75
N ASN A 678 12.56 5.08 -34.52
CA ASN A 678 11.67 4.63 -35.60
C ASN A 678 10.93 3.35 -35.17
N LEU A 679 9.60 3.38 -35.23
CA LEU A 679 8.73 2.23 -34.96
C LEU A 679 8.03 1.85 -36.27
N ILE A 680 8.34 0.66 -36.80
CA ILE A 680 7.76 0.19 -38.06
C ILE A 680 6.84 -0.99 -37.83
N ASN A 681 5.88 -1.18 -38.74
CA ASN A 681 4.85 -2.21 -38.65
C ASN A 681 3.97 -2.07 -37.39
N TYR A 682 3.69 -0.83 -36.99
CA TYR A 682 2.80 -0.54 -35.87
C TYR A 682 1.35 -0.91 -36.22
N ALA A 683 0.60 -1.45 -35.27
CA ALA A 683 -0.84 -1.67 -35.46
C ALA A 683 -1.59 -0.36 -35.72
N ASN A 684 -2.61 -0.39 -36.59
CA ASN A 684 -3.58 0.70 -36.69
C ASN A 684 -4.32 0.86 -35.35
N ASP A 685 -4.78 2.07 -35.04
CA ASP A 685 -5.34 2.47 -33.73
C ASP A 685 -4.34 2.34 -32.55
N GLY A 686 -3.05 2.19 -32.84
CA GLY A 686 -1.98 2.06 -31.84
C GLY A 686 -1.71 3.33 -31.04
N THR A 687 -1.06 3.19 -29.88
CA THR A 687 -0.67 4.29 -29.00
C THR A 687 0.82 4.28 -28.65
N LEU A 688 1.55 5.34 -29.04
CA LEU A 688 2.90 5.59 -28.55
C LEU A 688 2.87 6.57 -27.37
N GLU A 689 3.29 6.12 -26.19
CA GLU A 689 3.49 6.97 -25.01
C GLU A 689 4.95 7.42 -24.88
N LEU A 690 5.13 8.74 -24.89
CA LEU A 690 6.37 9.46 -24.64
C LEU A 690 6.37 9.96 -23.20
N THR A 691 7.21 9.35 -22.37
CA THR A 691 7.30 9.64 -20.93
C THR A 691 8.49 10.53 -20.55
N SER A 692 9.26 10.98 -21.54
CA SER A 692 10.40 11.86 -21.37
C SER A 692 10.58 12.85 -22.51
N SER A 693 11.29 13.95 -22.24
CA SER A 693 11.74 14.88 -23.26
C SER A 693 12.81 14.25 -24.15
N GLY A 694 12.69 14.38 -25.47
CA GLY A 694 13.64 13.81 -26.44
C GLY A 694 13.40 14.27 -27.89
N ALA A 695 14.11 13.67 -28.84
CA ALA A 695 14.06 14.01 -30.27
C ALA A 695 12.69 13.74 -30.95
N GLY A 696 11.81 12.97 -30.28
CA GLY A 696 10.55 12.47 -30.81
C GLY A 696 10.69 11.10 -31.47
N ALA A 697 9.68 10.71 -32.24
CA ALA A 697 9.59 9.38 -32.85
C ALA A 697 8.97 9.43 -34.24
N HIS A 698 9.37 8.49 -35.09
CA HIS A 698 8.76 8.23 -36.39
C HIS A 698 8.05 6.89 -36.37
N VAL A 699 6.78 6.89 -36.74
CA VAL A 699 5.92 5.69 -36.78
C VAL A 699 5.48 5.42 -38.22
N SER A 700 5.57 4.16 -38.63
CA SER A 700 4.94 3.65 -39.85
C SER A 700 4.03 2.46 -39.49
N LEU A 701 2.77 2.52 -39.92
CA LEU A 701 1.80 1.46 -39.67
C LEU A 701 2.11 0.20 -40.50
N ALA A 702 1.62 -0.95 -40.06
CA ALA A 702 1.71 -2.21 -40.79
C ALA A 702 0.80 -2.22 -42.05
N ASP A 703 -0.33 -1.53 -41.98
CA ASP A 703 -1.22 -1.23 -43.10
C ASP A 703 -1.60 0.24 -43.00
N ASP A 704 -1.18 1.01 -44.00
CA ASP A 704 -1.38 2.45 -44.14
C ASP A 704 -2.07 2.79 -45.48
N THR A 705 -2.77 1.79 -46.04
CA THR A 705 -3.44 1.89 -47.34
C THR A 705 -4.93 2.24 -47.22
N GLY A 706 -5.41 2.37 -45.98
CA GLY A 706 -6.76 2.82 -45.66
C GLY A 706 -6.98 4.28 -46.04
N GLY A 707 -8.20 4.76 -45.86
CA GLY A 707 -8.50 6.19 -45.91
C GLY A 707 -9.12 6.69 -44.61
N ASP A 708 -8.99 5.89 -43.55
CA ASP A 708 -9.58 6.08 -42.23
C ASP A 708 -8.57 5.62 -41.15
N ASP A 709 -7.26 5.67 -41.43
CA ASP A 709 -6.22 5.19 -40.51
C ASP A 709 -6.07 6.15 -39.31
N VAL A 710 -5.83 5.58 -38.13
CA VAL A 710 -5.80 6.31 -36.84
C VAL A 710 -4.55 5.96 -36.05
N PHE A 711 -3.91 6.97 -35.47
CA PHE A 711 -2.79 6.76 -34.56
C PHE A 711 -2.81 7.73 -33.37
N THR A 712 -2.39 7.25 -32.20
CA THR A 712 -2.38 8.04 -30.97
C THR A 712 -0.95 8.27 -30.48
N PHE A 713 -0.57 9.54 -30.27
CA PHE A 713 0.59 9.90 -29.46
C PHE A 713 0.12 10.34 -28.08
N LYS A 714 0.65 9.73 -27.04
CA LYS A 714 0.48 10.17 -25.65
C LYS A 714 1.77 10.81 -25.16
N VAL A 715 1.69 12.02 -24.65
CA VAL A 715 2.81 12.77 -24.07
C VAL A 715 2.56 12.86 -22.57
N SER A 716 3.29 12.05 -21.80
CA SER A 716 3.21 11.98 -20.35
C SER A 716 4.40 12.73 -19.74
N SER A 717 4.19 13.96 -19.26
CA SER A 717 5.26 14.79 -18.67
C SER A 717 5.19 14.78 -17.15
N SER A 718 6.35 14.73 -16.49
CA SER A 718 6.43 14.88 -15.02
C SER A 718 6.61 16.34 -14.59
N ARG A 719 7.04 17.20 -15.52
CA ARG A 719 7.23 18.64 -15.33
C ARG A 719 6.77 19.31 -16.63
N GLY A 720 5.62 19.98 -16.64
CA GLY A 720 5.02 20.54 -17.86
C GLY A 720 5.89 21.56 -18.60
N ASN A 721 6.89 21.12 -19.37
CA ASN A 721 7.64 21.79 -20.45
C ASN A 721 8.48 20.74 -21.20
N ASP A 722 8.06 19.47 -21.20
CA ASP A 722 8.79 18.42 -21.89
C ASP A 722 8.59 18.63 -23.40
N ASN A 723 9.67 18.96 -24.10
CA ASN A 723 9.68 18.96 -25.55
C ASN A 723 9.66 17.49 -26.00
N SER A 724 8.51 17.04 -26.51
CA SER A 724 8.34 15.69 -27.06
C SER A 724 9.03 15.52 -28.42
N GLY A 725 9.66 16.58 -28.94
CA GLY A 725 10.40 16.55 -30.19
C GLY A 725 9.47 16.47 -31.40
N THR A 726 9.92 15.76 -32.44
CA THR A 726 9.15 15.55 -33.67
C THR A 726 8.35 14.25 -33.58
N LEU A 727 7.03 14.38 -33.56
CA LEU A 727 6.06 13.29 -33.67
C LEU A 727 5.75 13.10 -35.15
N GLN A 728 6.27 12.05 -35.77
CA GLN A 728 6.02 11.74 -37.17
C GLN A 728 5.21 10.45 -37.29
N VAL A 729 4.14 10.48 -38.09
CA VAL A 729 3.42 9.28 -38.51
C VAL A 729 3.04 9.37 -39.98
N ASP A 730 3.44 8.37 -40.76
CA ASP A 730 3.21 8.33 -42.20
C ASP A 730 1.80 7.83 -42.52
N ASN A 731 1.15 8.42 -43.53
CA ASN A 731 -0.10 7.93 -44.13
C ASN A 731 -1.24 7.61 -43.13
N VAL A 732 -1.46 8.50 -42.16
CA VAL A 732 -2.56 8.40 -41.19
C VAL A 732 -3.50 9.58 -41.35
N GLU A 733 -4.81 9.33 -41.44
CA GLU A 733 -5.83 10.38 -41.63
C GLU A 733 -6.26 11.05 -40.32
N THR A 734 -6.26 10.33 -39.20
CA THR A 734 -6.63 10.85 -37.88
C THR A 734 -5.51 10.66 -36.87
N VAL A 735 -4.96 11.77 -36.36
CA VAL A 735 -3.94 11.74 -35.30
C VAL A 735 -4.53 12.21 -33.98
N ASN A 736 -4.48 11.36 -32.96
CA ASN A 736 -4.88 11.72 -31.61
C ASN A 736 -3.64 12.11 -30.79
N LEU A 737 -3.68 13.24 -30.11
CA LEU A 737 -2.67 13.71 -29.19
C LEU A 737 -3.25 13.69 -27.76
N VAL A 738 -2.62 12.96 -26.85
CA VAL A 738 -3.05 12.86 -25.45
C VAL A 738 -1.97 13.44 -24.56
N THR A 739 -2.24 14.52 -23.84
CA THR A 739 -1.28 15.21 -22.99
C THR A 739 -1.59 14.93 -21.51
N ALA A 740 -0.69 14.25 -20.80
CA ALA A 740 -0.91 13.77 -19.44
C ALA A 740 0.14 14.30 -18.45
N ASN A 741 -0.28 14.62 -17.23
CA ASN A 741 0.59 14.88 -16.09
C ASN A 741 0.88 13.59 -15.30
N ALA A 742 2.13 13.12 -15.35
CA ALA A 742 2.55 11.88 -14.68
C ALA A 742 2.58 11.97 -13.14
N THR A 743 2.53 13.17 -12.54
CA THR A 743 2.72 13.36 -11.08
C THR A 743 1.44 13.58 -10.28
N GLY A 744 0.28 13.73 -10.94
CA GLY A 744 -1.01 13.90 -10.25
C GLY A 744 -1.16 15.14 -9.36
N GLY A 745 -0.20 16.07 -9.29
CA GLY A 745 -0.38 17.32 -8.52
C GLY A 745 0.78 18.31 -8.40
N ALA A 746 0.41 19.60 -8.43
CA ALA A 746 0.99 20.77 -7.73
C ALA A 746 2.26 21.50 -8.25
N LEU A 747 2.89 21.11 -9.36
CA LEU A 747 3.89 21.98 -10.02
C LEU A 747 3.19 22.98 -10.97
N PRO A 748 3.72 24.21 -11.19
CA PRO A 748 3.19 25.11 -12.21
C PRO A 748 3.39 24.45 -13.59
N LEU A 749 2.31 23.93 -14.14
CA LEU A 749 2.29 23.28 -15.46
C LEU A 749 2.34 24.36 -16.54
N ILE A 750 3.27 24.24 -17.48
CA ILE A 750 3.28 24.95 -18.77
C ILE A 750 2.80 23.92 -19.81
N PRO A 751 2.16 24.35 -20.92
CA PRO A 751 1.79 23.45 -22.01
C PRO A 751 2.97 22.56 -22.49
N ALA A 752 2.66 21.31 -22.83
CA ALA A 752 3.60 20.41 -23.51
C ALA A 752 3.98 20.97 -24.88
N LYS A 753 5.16 20.63 -25.42
CA LYS A 753 5.58 21.09 -26.75
C LYS A 753 5.83 19.91 -27.67
N ALA A 754 5.27 19.97 -28.87
CA ALA A 754 5.49 18.95 -29.90
C ALA A 754 5.54 19.57 -31.30
N THR A 755 6.32 18.95 -32.19
CA THR A 755 6.22 19.16 -33.64
C THR A 755 5.53 17.97 -34.26
N LEU A 756 4.41 18.15 -34.97
CA LEU A 756 3.74 17.07 -35.68
C LEU A 756 4.13 17.08 -37.15
N ILE A 757 4.49 15.90 -37.68
CA ILE A 757 4.67 15.65 -39.12
C ILE A 757 3.75 14.48 -39.49
N SER A 758 2.59 14.79 -40.04
CA SER A 758 1.64 13.83 -40.58
C SER A 758 0.94 14.43 -41.79
N THR A 759 1.59 14.33 -42.95
CA THR A 759 1.18 15.04 -44.17
C THR A 759 -0.16 14.56 -44.75
N SER A 760 -0.61 13.38 -44.35
CA SER A 760 -1.89 12.77 -44.78
C SER A 760 -3.03 13.03 -43.78
N ALA A 761 -2.73 13.55 -42.59
CA ALA A 761 -3.73 13.79 -41.57
C ALA A 761 -4.73 14.84 -42.04
N THR A 762 -6.02 14.48 -41.97
CA THR A 762 -7.15 15.38 -42.22
C THR A 762 -7.79 15.84 -40.91
N ALA A 763 -7.62 15.04 -39.85
CA ALA A 763 -8.11 15.33 -38.51
C ALA A 763 -7.00 15.18 -37.46
N VAL A 764 -6.94 16.12 -36.52
CA VAL A 764 -6.13 16.02 -35.30
C VAL A 764 -7.03 16.26 -34.10
N THR A 765 -7.00 15.35 -33.13
CA THR A 765 -7.69 15.54 -31.85
C THR A 765 -6.68 15.73 -30.72
N VAL A 766 -7.00 16.56 -29.73
CA VAL A 766 -6.17 16.78 -28.54
C VAL A 766 -7.00 16.57 -27.28
N SER A 767 -6.47 15.79 -26.34
CA SER A 767 -7.14 15.49 -25.07
C SER A 767 -6.14 15.34 -23.93
N GLY A 768 -6.63 15.33 -22.69
CA GLY A 768 -5.80 15.11 -21.50
C GLY A 768 -5.91 16.24 -20.49
N ASP A 769 -4.96 16.30 -19.55
CA ASP A 769 -5.00 17.19 -18.39
C ASP A 769 -3.91 18.27 -18.37
N THR A 770 -3.22 18.46 -19.50
CA THR A 770 -2.20 19.49 -19.73
C THR A 770 -2.37 20.13 -21.10
N GLY A 771 -1.98 21.41 -21.25
CA GLY A 771 -2.07 22.11 -22.53
C GLY A 771 -1.03 21.65 -23.56
N LEU A 772 -1.11 22.16 -24.78
CA LEU A 772 -0.23 21.78 -25.89
C LEU A 772 0.16 22.97 -26.78
N GLU A 773 1.46 23.24 -26.93
CA GLU A 773 2.02 24.08 -27.99
C GLU A 773 2.43 23.19 -29.17
N LEU A 774 1.60 23.17 -30.23
CA LEU A 774 1.80 22.32 -31.40
C LEU A 774 2.42 23.11 -32.57
N THR A 775 3.59 22.65 -33.02
CA THR A 775 4.16 23.09 -34.31
C THR A 775 3.63 22.18 -35.42
N ASN A 776 2.86 22.75 -36.35
CA ASN A 776 2.10 22.03 -37.40
C ASN A 776 2.65 22.22 -38.83
N THR A 777 3.91 22.67 -38.98
CA THR A 777 4.51 22.96 -40.29
C THR A 777 4.55 21.72 -41.20
N GLY A 778 4.03 21.83 -42.41
CA GLY A 778 4.02 20.79 -43.45
C GLY A 778 2.73 19.96 -43.52
N ASN A 779 1.83 20.05 -42.54
CA ASN A 779 0.59 19.27 -42.49
C ASN A 779 -0.56 19.98 -43.22
N THR A 780 -0.42 20.08 -44.54
CA THR A 780 -1.33 20.87 -45.38
C THR A 780 -2.72 20.27 -45.60
N ALA A 781 -2.98 19.03 -45.14
CA ALA A 781 -4.24 18.32 -45.36
C ALA A 781 -5.24 18.45 -44.20
N ILE A 782 -4.83 19.00 -43.06
CA ILE A 782 -5.68 19.11 -41.86
C ILE A 782 -6.86 20.06 -42.16
N THR A 783 -8.06 19.56 -41.96
CA THR A 783 -9.33 20.32 -42.06
C THR A 783 -10.11 20.29 -40.75
N THR A 784 -9.74 19.43 -39.81
CA THR A 784 -10.35 19.36 -38.47
C THR A 784 -9.25 19.34 -37.41
N PHE A 785 -9.28 20.30 -36.50
CA PHE A 785 -8.49 20.30 -35.27
C PHE A 785 -9.42 20.43 -34.08
N ASP A 786 -9.44 19.44 -33.18
CA ASP A 786 -10.36 19.39 -32.05
C ASP A 786 -9.63 19.12 -30.74
N ALA A 787 -9.41 20.17 -29.95
CA ALA A 787 -8.80 20.11 -28.62
C ALA A 787 -9.82 20.10 -27.47
N SER A 788 -11.12 19.88 -27.74
CA SER A 788 -12.18 19.89 -26.72
C SER A 788 -12.04 18.80 -25.64
N GLY A 789 -11.14 17.84 -25.86
CA GLY A 789 -10.78 16.81 -24.89
C GLY A 789 -9.82 17.27 -23.79
N VAL A 790 -9.17 18.44 -23.92
CA VAL A 790 -8.25 18.99 -22.90
C VAL A 790 -9.05 19.57 -21.75
N LYS A 791 -8.88 19.01 -20.53
CA LYS A 791 -9.67 19.35 -19.34
C LYS A 791 -8.83 19.27 -18.08
N ALA A 792 -9.06 20.17 -17.13
CA ALA A 792 -8.36 20.15 -15.85
C ALA A 792 -8.61 18.83 -15.07
N ALA A 793 -7.54 18.14 -14.67
CA ALA A 793 -7.64 17.01 -13.73
C ALA A 793 -8.02 17.44 -12.30
N SER A 794 -7.88 18.73 -11.96
CA SER A 794 -8.19 19.30 -10.65
C SER A 794 -8.49 20.80 -10.76
N GLU A 795 -9.37 21.32 -9.89
CA GLU A 795 -9.77 22.74 -9.81
C GLU A 795 -8.58 23.71 -9.56
N THR A 796 -7.39 23.20 -9.24
CA THR A 796 -6.18 24.00 -8.98
C THR A 796 -5.41 24.38 -10.26
N LEU A 797 -5.68 23.72 -11.39
CA LEU A 797 -5.02 24.03 -12.66
C LEU A 797 -5.61 25.32 -13.27
N THR A 798 -4.75 26.29 -13.58
CA THR A 798 -5.12 27.60 -14.13
C THR A 798 -5.16 27.59 -15.66
N GLY A 799 -5.88 28.55 -16.28
CA GLY A 799 -6.07 28.65 -17.74
C GLY A 799 -4.80 28.50 -18.60
N SER A 800 -3.72 29.21 -18.27
CA SER A 800 -2.46 29.13 -19.04
C SER A 800 -1.78 27.75 -19.05
N ALA A 801 -2.07 26.85 -18.11
CA ALA A 801 -1.48 25.51 -18.04
C ALA A 801 -2.15 24.52 -19.00
N LEU A 802 -3.39 24.83 -19.41
CA LEU A 802 -4.23 23.99 -20.26
C LEU A 802 -4.32 24.54 -21.69
N GLY A 803 -3.87 25.77 -21.93
CA GLY A 803 -3.92 26.43 -23.23
C GLY A 803 -3.25 25.63 -24.35
N VAL A 804 -3.92 25.60 -25.49
CA VAL A 804 -3.53 24.95 -26.73
C VAL A 804 -3.17 25.98 -27.78
N THR A 805 -2.03 25.82 -28.43
CA THR A 805 -1.61 26.64 -29.58
C THR A 805 -1.66 25.81 -30.86
N PHE A 806 -2.43 26.29 -31.84
CA PHE A 806 -2.53 25.67 -33.16
C PHE A 806 -2.60 26.73 -34.27
N VAL A 807 -1.84 26.50 -35.34
CA VAL A 807 -1.87 27.30 -36.57
C VAL A 807 -2.06 26.34 -37.74
N SER A 808 -3.12 26.55 -38.53
CA SER A 808 -3.35 25.79 -39.75
C SER A 808 -2.24 26.07 -40.77
N ASP A 809 -1.68 25.00 -41.35
CA ASP A 809 -0.76 25.09 -42.49
C ASP A 809 -1.45 24.67 -43.81
N ASN A 810 -2.78 24.52 -43.78
CA ASN A 810 -3.56 24.16 -44.96
C ASN A 810 -3.61 25.34 -45.94
N ALA A 811 -2.77 25.29 -46.98
CA ALA A 811 -2.65 26.34 -47.98
C ALA A 811 -3.74 26.31 -49.07
N ASP A 812 -4.69 25.35 -49.03
CA ASP A 812 -5.80 25.30 -49.97
C ASP A 812 -6.88 26.33 -49.60
N GLN A 813 -6.98 27.40 -50.39
CA GLN A 813 -7.94 28.49 -50.22
C GLN A 813 -9.42 28.06 -50.35
N ALA A 814 -9.70 26.80 -50.72
CA ALA A 814 -11.04 26.23 -50.73
C ALA A 814 -11.29 25.25 -49.56
N ALA A 815 -10.25 24.83 -48.83
CA ALA A 815 -10.36 23.87 -47.74
C ALA A 815 -10.65 24.59 -46.42
N GLN A 816 -11.94 24.65 -46.08
CA GLN A 816 -12.42 25.19 -44.81
C GLN A 816 -11.91 24.33 -43.65
N VAL A 817 -11.33 24.97 -42.63
CA VAL A 817 -10.85 24.31 -41.42
C VAL A 817 -11.82 24.55 -40.28
N THR A 818 -12.13 23.48 -39.54
CA THR A 818 -12.86 23.56 -38.27
C THR A 818 -11.87 23.40 -37.12
N ILE A 819 -11.77 24.41 -36.26
CA ILE A 819 -10.86 24.46 -35.12
C ILE A 819 -11.68 24.63 -33.83
N THR A 820 -11.52 23.72 -32.88
CA THR A 820 -12.15 23.78 -31.55
C THR A 820 -11.06 23.71 -30.49
N GLY A 821 -11.00 24.67 -29.58
CA GLY A 821 -10.10 24.65 -28.43
C GLY A 821 -10.67 23.86 -27.23
N GLY A 822 -9.90 23.82 -26.15
CA GLY A 822 -10.14 23.02 -24.96
C GLY A 822 -10.60 23.84 -23.76
N GLU A 823 -10.26 23.35 -22.56
CA GLU A 823 -10.10 24.26 -21.43
C GLU A 823 -8.70 24.89 -21.48
N GLY A 824 -8.57 26.15 -21.06
CA GLY A 824 -7.30 26.88 -21.07
C GLY A 824 -7.37 28.16 -21.90
N ASP A 825 -6.31 28.96 -21.85
CA ASP A 825 -6.21 30.16 -22.68
C ASP A 825 -5.62 29.76 -24.05
N ASP A 826 -6.48 29.51 -25.04
CA ASP A 826 -6.10 28.93 -26.34
C ASP A 826 -5.65 29.98 -27.36
N HIS A 827 -4.76 29.59 -28.27
CA HIS A 827 -4.26 30.40 -29.38
C HIS A 827 -4.48 29.67 -30.71
N LEU A 828 -5.55 30.04 -31.41
CA LEU A 828 -6.08 29.31 -32.56
C LEU A 828 -6.05 30.19 -33.81
N THR A 829 -5.43 29.69 -34.88
CA THR A 829 -5.31 30.40 -36.17
C THR A 829 -5.76 29.53 -37.34
N GLY A 830 -6.73 30.03 -38.11
CA GLY A 830 -7.21 29.46 -39.37
C GLY A 830 -6.23 29.65 -40.54
N ASN A 831 -6.71 29.38 -41.76
CA ASN A 831 -6.00 29.56 -43.03
C ASN A 831 -6.62 30.70 -43.87
N ASP A 832 -6.46 30.64 -45.19
CA ASP A 832 -6.99 31.66 -46.11
C ASP A 832 -8.41 31.31 -46.66
N ALA A 833 -9.03 30.23 -46.17
CA ALA A 833 -10.36 29.75 -46.58
C ALA A 833 -11.47 30.30 -45.66
N ALA A 834 -12.69 29.76 -45.74
CA ALA A 834 -13.79 30.19 -44.87
C ALA A 834 -13.87 29.27 -43.64
N ASP A 835 -13.20 29.64 -42.56
CA ASP A 835 -12.97 28.75 -41.43
C ASP A 835 -14.08 28.82 -40.36
N THR A 836 -14.10 27.83 -39.48
CA THR A 836 -14.96 27.84 -38.29
C THR A 836 -14.11 27.63 -37.04
N ILE A 837 -14.08 28.62 -36.15
CA ILE A 837 -13.24 28.61 -34.95
C ILE A 837 -14.10 28.77 -33.69
N THR A 838 -13.90 27.87 -32.72
CA THR A 838 -14.51 27.91 -31.38
C THR A 838 -13.40 27.87 -30.33
N GLY A 839 -13.34 28.87 -29.44
CA GLY A 839 -12.30 28.98 -28.41
C GLY A 839 -12.38 27.88 -27.36
N GLY A 840 -13.53 27.73 -26.70
CA GLY A 840 -13.69 26.75 -25.63
C GLY A 840 -13.86 27.46 -24.29
N LYS A 841 -13.23 26.95 -23.24
CA LYS A 841 -13.28 27.54 -21.89
C LYS A 841 -11.94 28.15 -21.54
N GLY A 842 -11.92 29.47 -21.37
CA GLY A 842 -10.74 30.22 -20.97
C GLY A 842 -10.74 31.56 -21.68
N VAL A 843 -9.61 32.27 -21.66
CA VAL A 843 -9.48 33.53 -22.41
C VAL A 843 -8.73 33.27 -23.70
N ASP A 844 -9.47 33.09 -24.78
CA ASP A 844 -8.89 32.60 -26.04
C ASP A 844 -8.47 33.73 -26.99
N VAL A 845 -7.52 33.43 -27.86
CA VAL A 845 -7.04 34.29 -28.96
C VAL A 845 -7.31 33.60 -30.28
N LEU A 846 -8.27 34.14 -31.03
CA LEU A 846 -8.77 33.56 -32.27
C LEU A 846 -8.38 34.45 -33.46
N THR A 847 -7.85 33.84 -34.51
CA THR A 847 -7.44 34.53 -35.76
C THR A 847 -8.00 33.73 -36.93
N GLY A 848 -8.86 34.34 -37.73
CA GLY A 848 -9.50 33.66 -38.87
C GLY A 848 -8.53 33.46 -40.02
N GLY A 849 -7.77 34.50 -40.35
CA GLY A 849 -6.93 34.57 -41.53
C GLY A 849 -7.59 35.40 -42.63
N ALA A 850 -7.37 35.03 -43.88
CA ALA A 850 -8.15 35.58 -44.98
C ALA A 850 -9.37 34.69 -45.22
N GLY A 851 -10.43 35.25 -45.81
CA GLY A 851 -11.63 34.48 -46.09
C GLY A 851 -12.85 35.12 -45.45
N ASN A 852 -13.90 34.33 -45.31
CA ASN A 852 -15.13 34.75 -44.64
C ASN A 852 -15.35 33.78 -43.47
N ASP A 853 -14.74 34.10 -42.34
CA ASP A 853 -14.61 33.17 -41.22
C ASP A 853 -15.82 33.20 -40.30
N LEU A 854 -16.06 32.10 -39.59
CA LEU A 854 -17.11 31.96 -38.61
C LEU A 854 -16.51 31.72 -37.22
N PHE A 855 -16.65 32.71 -36.34
CA PHE A 855 -16.31 32.55 -34.92
C PHE A 855 -17.55 32.17 -34.12
N ILE A 856 -17.50 31.05 -33.40
CA ILE A 856 -18.58 30.61 -32.52
C ILE A 856 -18.22 30.98 -31.09
N VAL A 857 -19.03 31.82 -30.48
CA VAL A 857 -18.85 32.26 -29.09
C VAL A 857 -19.94 31.60 -28.25
N THR A 858 -19.52 30.83 -27.25
CA THR A 858 -20.38 30.08 -26.32
C THR A 858 -20.16 30.59 -24.90
N PRO A 859 -21.20 30.89 -24.11
CA PRO A 859 -21.02 31.06 -22.68
C PRO A 859 -20.69 29.72 -22.02
N VAL A 860 -19.71 29.69 -21.12
CA VAL A 860 -19.27 28.46 -20.45
C VAL A 860 -19.84 28.36 -19.03
N ALA A 861 -20.77 27.43 -18.82
CA ALA A 861 -21.43 27.27 -17.53
C ALA A 861 -20.43 27.02 -16.39
N GLY A 862 -20.55 27.80 -15.30
CA GLY A 862 -19.72 27.64 -14.10
C GLY A 862 -18.34 28.30 -14.16
N SER A 863 -17.99 29.04 -15.21
CA SER A 863 -16.76 29.83 -15.28
C SER A 863 -16.94 31.28 -14.78
N THR A 864 -15.83 31.97 -14.49
CA THR A 864 -15.83 33.45 -14.35
C THR A 864 -16.05 34.11 -15.71
N LEU A 865 -16.25 35.43 -15.77
CA LEU A 865 -16.33 36.12 -17.07
C LEU A 865 -15.04 35.91 -17.88
N GLU A 866 -15.16 35.12 -18.94
CA GLU A 866 -14.16 34.82 -19.94
C GLU A 866 -14.45 35.69 -21.18
N ILE A 867 -13.43 36.33 -21.76
CA ILE A 867 -13.58 37.25 -22.90
C ILE A 867 -12.56 36.90 -23.97
N ASP A 868 -12.99 36.13 -24.95
CA ASP A 868 -12.17 35.78 -26.10
C ASP A 868 -11.82 37.02 -26.92
N THR A 869 -10.66 36.98 -27.56
CA THR A 869 -10.17 38.03 -28.46
C THR A 869 -10.09 37.50 -29.88
N ILE A 870 -10.92 38.04 -30.76
CA ILE A 870 -10.77 37.88 -32.21
C ILE A 870 -9.81 38.96 -32.71
N THR A 871 -8.74 38.57 -33.39
CA THR A 871 -7.62 39.47 -33.72
C THR A 871 -7.76 40.21 -35.05
N ASP A 872 -8.52 39.65 -36.00
CA ASP A 872 -8.53 40.07 -37.41
C ASP A 872 -9.93 40.19 -38.03
N PHE A 873 -10.99 40.27 -37.21
CA PHE A 873 -12.39 40.37 -37.68
C PHE A 873 -12.58 41.47 -38.75
N SER A 874 -13.00 41.05 -39.95
CA SER A 874 -13.01 41.83 -41.17
C SER A 874 -14.28 41.62 -42.02
N SER A 875 -14.38 42.31 -43.14
CA SER A 875 -15.56 42.29 -44.01
C SER A 875 -15.77 40.88 -44.59
N GLY A 876 -16.94 40.30 -44.37
CA GLY A 876 -17.26 38.92 -44.77
C GLY A 876 -17.28 37.94 -43.60
N ASP A 877 -16.56 38.25 -42.52
CA ASP A 877 -16.50 37.42 -41.33
C ASP A 877 -17.79 37.48 -40.53
N ALA A 878 -18.09 36.40 -39.83
CA ALA A 878 -19.29 36.19 -39.07
C ALA A 878 -19.00 35.76 -37.64
N ILE A 879 -19.82 36.24 -36.71
CA ILE A 879 -19.82 35.77 -35.31
C ILE A 879 -21.17 35.15 -35.04
N ARG A 880 -21.16 33.92 -34.54
CA ARG A 880 -22.35 33.25 -34.00
C ARG A 880 -22.28 33.26 -32.49
N MET A 881 -23.16 34.05 -31.88
CA MET A 881 -23.36 34.05 -30.44
C MET A 881 -24.32 32.91 -30.12
N SER A 882 -23.76 31.76 -29.73
CA SER A 882 -24.52 30.51 -29.60
C SER A 882 -25.41 30.52 -28.35
N ASN A 883 -26.72 30.46 -28.57
CA ASN A 883 -27.72 30.29 -27.52
C ASN A 883 -28.94 29.50 -28.04
N ALA A 884 -29.84 29.14 -27.12
CA ALA A 884 -31.08 28.43 -27.46
C ALA A 884 -32.20 29.35 -28.00
N GLN A 885 -32.00 30.67 -28.09
CA GLN A 885 -33.06 31.66 -28.40
C GLN A 885 -32.53 32.79 -29.32
N ALA A 886 -33.03 32.82 -30.56
CA ALA A 886 -32.65 33.77 -31.61
C ALA A 886 -32.67 35.24 -31.16
N SER A 887 -31.63 36.00 -31.51
CA SER A 887 -31.55 37.44 -31.28
C SER A 887 -32.35 38.24 -32.32
N SER A 888 -32.88 39.40 -31.91
CA SER A 888 -33.68 40.29 -32.75
C SER A 888 -32.93 41.42 -33.45
N GLY A 889 -31.67 41.66 -33.08
CA GLY A 889 -30.84 42.71 -33.66
C GLY A 889 -29.60 43.08 -32.84
N LEU A 890 -28.70 43.84 -33.47
CA LEU A 890 -27.49 44.41 -32.88
C LEU A 890 -27.77 45.85 -32.41
N VAL A 891 -27.41 46.19 -31.17
CA VAL A 891 -27.65 47.52 -30.59
C VAL A 891 -26.37 48.13 -30.05
N ALA A 892 -26.04 49.33 -30.52
CA ALA A 892 -24.90 50.09 -30.00
C ALA A 892 -25.21 50.61 -28.58
N VAL A 893 -24.36 50.26 -27.62
CA VAL A 893 -24.44 50.70 -26.22
C VAL A 893 -23.67 52.00 -26.08
N THR A 894 -24.38 53.08 -25.74
CA THR A 894 -23.77 54.38 -25.46
C THR A 894 -24.00 54.76 -24.00
N VAL A 895 -22.92 54.79 -23.21
CA VAL A 895 -22.94 55.21 -21.80
C VAL A 895 -21.80 56.19 -21.52
N SER A 896 -22.00 57.09 -20.56
CA SER A 896 -20.93 57.95 -20.04
C SER A 896 -20.09 57.18 -19.01
N ALA A 897 -19.45 56.10 -19.47
CA ALA A 897 -18.70 55.16 -18.65
C ALA A 897 -17.18 55.40 -18.71
N ASN A 898 -16.48 55.07 -17.63
CA ASN A 898 -15.02 55.19 -17.50
C ASN A 898 -14.30 53.84 -17.34
N SER A 899 -15.03 52.72 -17.25
CA SER A 899 -14.47 51.37 -17.14
C SER A 899 -15.17 50.36 -18.07
N LEU A 900 -14.50 49.24 -18.33
CA LEU A 900 -15.08 48.12 -19.10
C LEU A 900 -16.33 47.57 -18.40
N ASP A 901 -16.26 47.37 -17.07
CA ASP A 901 -17.37 46.88 -16.26
C ASP A 901 -18.65 47.71 -16.40
N GLU A 902 -18.51 49.04 -16.51
CA GLU A 902 -19.66 49.94 -16.69
C GLU A 902 -20.31 49.79 -18.08
N TYR A 903 -19.51 49.53 -19.12
CA TYR A 903 -20.04 49.21 -20.45
C TYR A 903 -20.69 47.84 -20.49
N LEU A 904 -20.05 46.82 -19.90
CA LEU A 904 -20.59 45.46 -19.80
C LEU A 904 -21.93 45.45 -19.05
N ALA A 905 -22.01 46.13 -17.91
CA ALA A 905 -23.25 46.27 -17.14
C ALA A 905 -24.33 47.09 -17.85
N ALA A 906 -23.97 47.93 -18.83
CA ALA A 906 -24.95 48.63 -19.66
C ALA A 906 -25.45 47.76 -20.81
N ALA A 907 -24.59 46.91 -21.38
CA ALA A 907 -24.96 45.94 -22.39
C ALA A 907 -25.89 44.84 -21.83
N ALA A 908 -25.61 44.35 -20.62
CA ALA A 908 -26.43 43.38 -19.88
C ALA A 908 -27.80 43.93 -19.39
N LYS A 909 -28.18 45.15 -19.79
CA LYS A 909 -29.50 45.75 -19.50
C LYS A 909 -30.37 45.87 -20.75
N LEU A 910 -29.84 45.48 -21.90
CA LEU A 910 -30.57 45.55 -23.16
C LEU A 910 -31.69 44.51 -23.23
N SER A 911 -31.54 43.36 -22.56
CA SER A 911 -32.64 42.44 -22.32
C SER A 911 -33.40 42.90 -21.06
N SER A 912 -34.71 43.15 -21.15
CA SER A 912 -35.49 43.64 -20.01
C SER A 912 -36.81 42.89 -19.87
N THR A 913 -37.28 42.79 -18.61
CA THR A 913 -38.34 41.94 -18.01
C THR A 913 -39.74 41.80 -18.68
N ALA A 914 -39.98 42.20 -19.93
CA ALA A 914 -41.30 42.04 -20.56
C ALA A 914 -41.44 40.67 -21.27
N PRO A 915 -42.55 39.92 -21.09
CA PRO A 915 -42.82 38.72 -21.87
C PRO A 915 -42.97 39.08 -23.36
N GLY A 916 -41.90 38.87 -24.14
CA GLY A 916 -41.83 39.20 -25.57
C GLY A 916 -40.68 40.13 -25.98
N ASP A 917 -39.88 40.64 -25.05
CA ASP A 917 -38.63 41.33 -25.36
C ASP A 917 -37.58 40.29 -25.78
N GLN A 918 -37.09 40.46 -27.00
CA GLN A 918 -36.23 39.49 -27.67
C GLN A 918 -34.79 39.59 -27.14
N ASN A 919 -34.04 38.49 -27.16
CA ASN A 919 -32.59 38.52 -26.93
C ASN A 919 -31.97 39.60 -27.85
N VAL A 920 -31.27 40.58 -27.28
CA VAL A 920 -30.58 41.65 -28.02
C VAL A 920 -29.09 41.47 -27.82
N ILE A 921 -28.32 41.60 -28.89
CA ILE A 921 -26.87 41.60 -28.81
C ILE A 921 -26.41 43.06 -28.77
N GLY A 922 -25.76 43.45 -27.67
CA GLY A 922 -25.20 44.77 -27.45
C GLY A 922 -23.76 44.85 -27.98
N TRP A 923 -23.36 46.00 -28.50
CA TRP A 923 -21.95 46.25 -28.82
C TRP A 923 -21.49 47.66 -28.42
N PHE A 924 -20.22 47.80 -28.09
CA PHE A 924 -19.60 49.10 -27.74
C PHE A 924 -18.12 49.12 -28.09
N GLN A 925 -17.51 50.30 -28.03
CA GLN A 925 -16.08 50.47 -28.21
C GLN A 925 -15.44 51.00 -26.92
N PHE A 926 -14.38 50.33 -26.45
CA PHE A 926 -13.66 50.70 -25.24
C PHE A 926 -12.16 50.45 -25.42
N ALA A 927 -11.35 51.42 -24.98
CA ALA A 927 -9.88 51.33 -25.02
C ALA A 927 -9.29 50.90 -26.38
N GLY A 928 -9.88 51.38 -27.50
CA GLY A 928 -9.40 51.08 -28.85
C GLY A 928 -9.88 49.76 -29.45
N ASN A 929 -10.73 49.00 -28.75
CA ASN A 929 -11.29 47.73 -29.20
C ASN A 929 -12.81 47.77 -29.23
N THR A 930 -13.42 46.84 -29.95
CA THR A 930 -14.88 46.66 -30.04
C THR A 930 -15.28 45.44 -29.22
N TYR A 931 -16.38 45.51 -28.50
CA TYR A 931 -16.88 44.42 -27.68
C TYR A 931 -18.31 44.11 -28.07
N VAL A 932 -18.63 42.82 -28.10
CA VAL A 932 -19.98 42.31 -28.38
C VAL A 932 -20.42 41.50 -27.17
N VAL A 933 -21.64 41.75 -26.71
CA VAL A 933 -22.22 41.16 -25.50
C VAL A 933 -23.58 40.59 -25.85
N GLN A 934 -23.77 39.32 -25.53
CA GLN A 934 -25.08 38.68 -25.53
C GLN A 934 -25.47 38.38 -24.08
N ASP A 935 -26.53 39.05 -23.64
CA ASP A 935 -27.17 38.81 -22.36
C ASP A 935 -28.13 37.62 -22.49
N ASN A 936 -27.83 36.53 -21.79
CA ASN A 936 -28.65 35.33 -21.73
C ASN A 936 -29.33 35.18 -20.35
N ASP A 937 -29.02 36.04 -19.37
CA ASP A 937 -29.70 36.09 -18.07
C ASP A 937 -30.71 37.24 -18.00
N THR A 938 -31.88 37.02 -18.61
CA THR A 938 -33.00 37.98 -18.57
C THR A 938 -33.52 38.33 -17.16
N ALA A 939 -33.10 37.61 -16.12
CA ALA A 939 -33.47 37.90 -14.73
C ALA A 939 -32.49 38.85 -14.04
N ASN A 940 -31.26 38.97 -14.55
CA ASN A 940 -30.20 39.76 -13.95
C ASN A 940 -29.85 40.98 -14.82
N GLN A 941 -29.59 42.13 -14.19
CA GLN A 941 -29.26 43.37 -14.90
C GLN A 941 -27.75 43.68 -14.85
N SER A 942 -26.95 42.63 -14.76
CA SER A 942 -25.49 42.63 -14.69
C SER A 942 -24.97 41.37 -15.35
N ILE A 943 -23.72 41.40 -15.82
CA ILE A 943 -23.07 40.21 -16.38
C ILE A 943 -23.15 39.03 -15.43
N SER A 944 -23.73 37.96 -15.92
CA SER A 944 -23.88 36.68 -15.24
C SER A 944 -22.82 35.72 -15.76
N ASN A 945 -21.81 35.51 -14.90
CA ASN A 945 -20.71 34.59 -15.15
C ASN A 945 -21.21 33.21 -15.61
N GLY A 946 -20.65 32.71 -16.71
CA GLY A 946 -21.01 31.43 -17.33
C GLY A 946 -22.41 31.36 -17.94
N VAL A 947 -23.11 32.49 -18.08
CA VAL A 947 -24.42 32.59 -18.73
C VAL A 947 -24.36 33.58 -19.89
N ASP A 948 -23.82 34.77 -19.64
CA ASP A 948 -23.67 35.80 -20.66
C ASP A 948 -22.41 35.56 -21.49
N ALA A 949 -22.48 35.85 -22.79
CA ALA A 949 -21.36 35.70 -23.71
C ALA A 949 -20.79 37.07 -24.07
N VAL A 950 -19.46 37.21 -23.98
CA VAL A 950 -18.75 38.46 -24.31
C VAL A 950 -17.55 38.11 -25.18
N VAL A 951 -17.40 38.83 -26.30
CA VAL A 951 -16.23 38.70 -27.16
C VAL A 951 -15.64 40.08 -27.46
N LYS A 952 -14.31 40.14 -27.50
CA LYS A 952 -13.55 41.32 -27.88
C LYS A 952 -13.05 41.17 -29.32
N LEU A 953 -13.24 42.22 -30.11
CA LEU A 953 -12.70 42.36 -31.46
C LEU A 953 -11.58 43.40 -31.42
N THR A 954 -10.43 43.04 -31.96
CA THR A 954 -9.28 43.94 -32.00
C THR A 954 -9.55 45.11 -32.95
N GLY A 955 -9.42 46.33 -32.43
CA GLY A 955 -9.66 47.56 -33.21
C GLY A 955 -11.08 48.13 -33.12
N LEU A 956 -11.27 49.26 -33.81
CA LEU A 956 -12.54 50.00 -33.84
C LEU A 956 -13.37 49.58 -35.05
N ILE A 957 -14.29 48.65 -34.84
CA ILE A 957 -15.16 48.07 -35.85
C ILE A 957 -16.57 48.65 -35.64
N ASP A 958 -17.18 49.13 -36.72
CA ASP A 958 -18.55 49.65 -36.69
C ASP A 958 -19.52 48.54 -37.08
N LEU A 959 -20.39 48.15 -36.14
CA LEU A 959 -21.38 47.09 -36.33
C LEU A 959 -22.80 47.65 -36.53
N SER A 960 -22.94 48.94 -36.85
CA SER A 960 -24.25 49.61 -36.96
C SER A 960 -25.08 49.18 -38.17
N GLU A 961 -24.44 48.75 -39.26
CA GLU A 961 -25.11 48.29 -40.49
C GLU A 961 -25.21 46.75 -40.60
N THR A 962 -24.76 46.04 -39.57
CA THR A 962 -24.69 44.58 -39.54
C THR A 962 -26.07 43.94 -39.26
N ALA A 963 -26.49 43.00 -40.11
CA ALA A 963 -27.73 42.24 -39.90
C ALA A 963 -27.48 40.95 -39.11
N ILE A 964 -28.45 40.56 -38.28
CA ILE A 964 -28.50 39.28 -37.57
C ILE A 964 -29.43 38.30 -38.28
N THR A 965 -29.01 37.03 -38.38
CA THR A 965 -29.84 35.91 -38.81
C THR A 965 -30.52 35.20 -37.63
N GLY A 966 -31.51 34.34 -37.92
CA GLY A 966 -32.33 33.68 -36.90
C GLY A 966 -31.60 32.68 -35.99
N ASP A 967 -30.33 32.42 -36.21
CA ASP A 967 -29.42 31.62 -35.38
C ASP A 967 -28.45 32.49 -34.56
N SER A 968 -28.73 33.80 -34.44
CA SER A 968 -27.87 34.78 -33.75
C SER A 968 -26.48 34.97 -34.40
N THR A 969 -26.34 34.61 -35.68
CA THR A 969 -25.15 34.92 -36.47
C THR A 969 -25.24 36.33 -37.05
N PHE A 970 -24.14 37.10 -37.00
CA PHE A 970 -24.03 38.38 -37.70
C PHE A 970 -22.75 38.44 -38.53
N THR A 971 -22.86 39.00 -39.74
CA THR A 971 -21.77 39.05 -40.72
C THR A 971 -21.40 40.50 -41.04
N LEU A 972 -20.12 40.86 -40.85
CA LEU A 972 -19.63 42.19 -41.17
C LEU A 972 -19.73 42.44 -42.67
N GLN A 973 -20.30 43.59 -43.05
CA GLN A 973 -20.59 43.96 -44.44
C GLN A 973 -19.45 44.70 -45.13
#